data_AF-L0DR55-F1
#
_entry.id   AF-L0DR55-F1
#
_cell.length_a   1.000
_cell.length_b   1.000
_cell.length_c   1.000
_cell.angle_alpha   90.00
_cell.angle_beta   90.00
_cell.angle_gamma   90.00
#
_symmetry.space_group_name_H-M   'P 1'
#
loop_
_entity.id
_entity.type
_entity.pdbx_description
1 polymer ?
#
loop_
_entity_poly.entity_id
_entity_poly.type
_entity_poly.pdbx_seq_one_letter_code
_entity_poly.pdbx_strand_id
1 'polypeptide(L)'
;MSVETSASLGRPARFSWLALLALIAVVMLGAQQYRPVPKFEGKRIPEPPNQGQPWIAPATTLPKFLVNATASLFEQGVADPRGCEYREVEIPNYFDVKSHGFVLPEQADMPGRFVVCWDGQVYPALAVGEPVDLDRDIKDLAVNLKRTREATPLNGFRQGVYWGFPKEGQNPFGVAGVMNHSPIKICLLLRLGRADLAETLFAAGTTWTPKPRTRDLTDYGITYLTLAADWTHTAFERLIGAHIRGDDVIALDTARRLAKFRDLVSAQAEAMGFPLPERQNREDAGPPPRFYGLTQLDELLRDQERRAKMAARGPIPKKGGDPSARIAALIRDLDQIDERQMMSPGSASPGNSPLVRDLVAEGDPAVVPLLEVLESDSRLTRSVSDSRSLPADHFVHPVYEAAFAALIGILKTQEFADQRMYGWKTLDLAARKALAGSIRQFWEKTRSVPLVERWYRTLLDDAAGQARWLEAAGAIVSPVVEEGMPLPQPGTRPLQGESLRTGRDPSVTALMLRRAGQIERTGNPQSSPDQGFGAACHMSTILASWDEKASLPLLQELSKKCRERSDRWRDQENPQNADQNLAASLARFTQIRARLGDVEALDEYAAWLRTTSPKMLEYGTFTALQPLLAQPDHPALASAARWLFNDSKSPWVPLLAEARGESSSFADNLFTSSLIVVAGFREGVLAGLADKAPLGTVERDARGGVHCKIKNVPAVNYGSSSFHLEGITIGVEHPFRSCDFLAWKLSSLEGCPEFNLFWPETRRDEAVAACVVYLKRFGDRFTLAAHPGMHDFSDSKVHLKFPILAKPATHEDVAAGRAIFSLEGQGETRLANLPGFPQQARWLTLKNMPIDLTSQDGVTHREYNTNGYVWQAEEVRKGYGWERFYGFVGHHVIARAPASEIEFGGQYGPKLKGGLDALAERAEPRKTRYEPGRPIAVAMQIRNRLGVAHVSPTEFVRPGPDGKPALRNGVNLSLWYSPPRGSRSVLNPVYPLEAVEPKRDAHFDPGEGTRTLAPLETFEAMRFDLNDWFDLTKPGAYRLHVTFTADSGIGEGVSNDAFFQVGGDE
;
A
#
# COMPACT_ATOMS: atom_id res chain seq x y z
N MET A 1 -66.11 -10.37 -35.95
CA MET A 1 -65.49 -9.10 -36.39
C MET A 1 -64.24 -8.93 -35.53
N SER A 2 -63.08 -9.39 -35.99
CA SER A 2 -62.11 -8.68 -36.86
C SER A 2 -61.43 -7.51 -36.12
N VAL A 3 -60.12 -7.24 -36.14
CA VAL A 3 -58.93 -7.72 -36.87
C VAL A 3 -57.73 -6.96 -36.22
N GLU A 4 -56.59 -7.64 -36.14
CA GLU A 4 -55.18 -7.24 -36.31
C GLU A 4 -54.60 -5.81 -36.16
N THR A 5 -53.30 -5.82 -35.74
CA THR A 5 -52.09 -5.09 -36.22
C THR A 5 -52.07 -3.55 -36.26
N SER A 6 -51.05 -2.86 -35.74
CA SER A 6 -49.69 -2.77 -36.29
C SER A 6 -48.94 -1.61 -35.63
N ALA A 7 -47.63 -1.79 -35.56
CA ALA A 7 -46.64 -0.84 -35.09
C ALA A 7 -46.35 0.25 -36.15
N SER A 8 -45.96 1.45 -35.71
CA SER A 8 -45.17 2.37 -36.52
C SER A 8 -43.93 2.84 -35.77
N LEU A 9 -42.78 2.44 -36.31
CA LEU A 9 -41.43 2.86 -35.96
C LEU A 9 -41.27 4.39 -36.08
N GLY A 10 -40.89 5.03 -34.96
CA GLY A 10 -40.35 6.40 -34.91
C GLY A 10 -38.88 6.36 -34.53
N ARG A 11 -38.02 6.65 -35.51
CA ARG A 11 -36.55 6.82 -35.49
C ARG A 11 -35.92 7.22 -34.12
N PRO A 12 -34.87 6.53 -33.64
CA PRO A 12 -33.98 7.10 -32.63
C PRO A 12 -33.09 8.18 -33.25
N ALA A 13 -33.02 9.31 -32.56
CA ALA A 13 -32.17 10.44 -32.89
C ALA A 13 -30.69 10.02 -32.96
N ARG A 14 -30.03 10.46 -34.01
CA ARG A 14 -28.57 10.42 -34.19
C ARG A 14 -27.91 11.24 -33.07
N PHE A 15 -27.61 10.62 -31.94
CA PHE A 15 -26.60 11.15 -31.02
C PHE A 15 -25.24 10.92 -31.67
N SER A 16 -24.64 12.01 -32.13
CA SER A 16 -23.45 11.99 -32.97
C SER A 16 -22.24 11.46 -32.20
N TRP A 17 -21.50 10.57 -32.85
CA TRP A 17 -20.22 10.01 -32.43
C TRP A 17 -19.16 11.05 -32.00
N LEU A 18 -19.35 12.33 -32.32
CA LEU A 18 -18.48 13.42 -31.87
C LEU A 18 -18.60 13.70 -30.35
N ALA A 19 -19.75 13.41 -29.73
CA ALA A 19 -19.92 13.60 -28.28
C ALA A 19 -19.20 12.50 -27.46
N LEU A 20 -19.11 11.28 -28.00
CA LEU A 20 -18.39 10.16 -27.39
C LEU A 20 -16.87 10.28 -27.62
N LEU A 21 -16.44 10.78 -28.79
CA LEU A 21 -15.04 11.15 -29.02
C LEU A 21 -14.62 12.36 -28.18
N ALA A 22 -15.51 13.32 -27.93
CA ALA A 22 -15.25 14.41 -26.98
C ALA A 22 -15.17 13.91 -25.54
N LEU A 23 -15.98 12.92 -25.14
CA LEU A 23 -15.91 12.32 -23.80
C LEU A 23 -14.66 11.44 -23.60
N ILE A 24 -14.24 10.69 -24.63
CA ILE A 24 -12.99 9.91 -24.60
C ILE A 24 -11.77 10.83 -24.66
N ALA A 25 -11.84 11.96 -25.39
CA ALA A 25 -10.81 13.00 -25.33
C ALA A 25 -10.75 13.65 -23.93
N VAL A 26 -11.89 13.86 -23.26
CA VAL A 26 -11.93 14.43 -21.89
C VAL A 26 -11.44 13.45 -20.82
N VAL A 27 -11.67 12.13 -20.97
CA VAL A 27 -11.11 11.11 -20.06
C VAL A 27 -9.61 10.86 -20.34
N MET A 28 -9.15 10.98 -21.58
CA MET A 28 -7.72 11.00 -21.92
C MET A 28 -7.01 12.30 -21.48
N LEU A 29 -7.74 13.41 -21.30
CA LEU A 29 -7.24 14.69 -20.76
C LEU A 29 -7.23 14.73 -19.22
N GLY A 30 -7.89 13.78 -18.54
CA GLY A 30 -7.88 13.63 -17.08
C GLY A 30 -6.70 12.81 -16.53
N ALA A 31 -5.99 12.07 -17.39
CA ALA A 31 -4.61 11.73 -17.10
C ALA A 31 -3.80 13.01 -17.33
N GLN A 32 -3.62 13.82 -16.28
CA GLN A 32 -2.57 14.83 -16.29
C GLN A 32 -1.28 14.09 -16.67
N GLN A 33 -0.84 14.25 -17.91
CA GLN A 33 0.42 13.71 -18.39
C GLN A 33 1.45 14.18 -17.36
N TYR A 34 2.03 13.24 -16.63
CA TYR A 34 3.20 13.53 -15.81
C TYR A 34 4.30 13.93 -16.79
N ARG A 35 4.35 15.20 -17.19
CA ARG A 35 5.49 15.69 -17.94
C ARG A 35 6.62 15.79 -16.93
N PRO A 36 7.81 15.23 -17.23
CA PRO A 36 8.96 15.46 -16.40
C PRO A 36 9.22 16.98 -16.38
N VAL A 37 9.11 17.56 -15.18
CA VAL A 37 9.42 18.97 -14.95
C VAL A 37 10.81 19.27 -15.51
N PRO A 38 10.95 20.18 -16.49
CA PRO A 38 12.25 20.45 -17.10
C PRO A 38 13.20 21.05 -16.06
N LYS A 39 14.48 20.68 -16.14
CA LYS A 39 15.53 21.27 -15.31
C LYS A 39 15.76 22.71 -15.74
N PHE A 40 16.00 23.60 -14.78
CA PHE A 40 16.36 24.96 -15.08
C PHE A 40 17.75 25.02 -15.75
N GLU A 41 17.79 25.54 -16.97
CA GLU A 41 19.03 25.67 -17.76
C GLU A 41 19.81 26.97 -17.47
N GLY A 42 19.20 27.90 -16.72
CA GLY A 42 19.81 29.17 -16.37
C GLY A 42 20.88 29.04 -15.27
N LYS A 43 21.72 30.08 -15.14
CA LYS A 43 22.84 30.10 -14.18
C LYS A 43 22.49 30.68 -12.81
N ARG A 44 21.41 31.46 -12.71
CA ARG A 44 20.94 32.12 -11.48
C ARG A 44 19.47 32.50 -11.57
N ILE A 45 18.83 32.69 -10.41
CA ILE A 45 17.47 33.24 -10.28
C ILE A 45 17.59 34.76 -10.06
N PRO A 46 16.87 35.60 -10.83
CA PRO A 46 16.93 37.06 -10.67
C PRO A 46 16.19 37.53 -9.41
N GLU A 47 16.54 38.73 -8.95
CA GLU A 47 15.73 39.45 -7.96
C GLU A 47 14.60 40.23 -8.65
N PRO A 48 13.44 40.41 -7.98
CA PRO A 48 12.40 41.30 -8.45
C PRO A 48 12.88 42.77 -8.57
N PRO A 49 12.28 43.61 -9.45
CA PRO A 49 12.73 44.97 -9.74
C PRO A 49 12.88 45.88 -8.52
N ASN A 50 12.00 45.71 -7.53
CA ASN A 50 11.97 46.54 -6.32
C ASN A 50 12.48 45.81 -5.07
N GLN A 51 13.21 44.70 -5.24
CA GLN A 51 13.83 44.02 -4.10
C GLN A 51 14.78 44.97 -3.36
N GLY A 52 14.61 45.08 -2.03
CA GLY A 52 15.42 45.97 -1.19
C GLY A 52 15.14 47.47 -1.33
N GLN A 53 14.21 47.89 -2.19
CA GLN A 53 13.82 49.30 -2.29
C GLN A 53 13.02 49.75 -1.07
N PRO A 54 13.15 51.03 -0.63
CA PRO A 54 12.36 51.58 0.47
C PRO A 54 10.86 51.34 0.30
N TRP A 55 10.17 51.13 1.42
CA TRP A 55 8.73 50.91 1.44
C TRP A 55 8.07 51.81 2.46
N ILE A 56 7.04 52.52 2.00
CA ILE A 56 6.14 53.29 2.84
C ILE A 56 4.87 52.46 2.96
N ALA A 57 4.53 52.04 4.17
CA ALA A 57 3.35 51.24 4.40
C ALA A 57 2.07 51.99 3.99
N PRO A 58 1.12 51.34 3.30
CA PRO A 58 -0.16 51.97 2.97
C PRO A 58 -0.96 52.28 4.25
N ALA A 59 -1.84 53.27 4.19
CA ALA A 59 -2.80 53.51 5.26
C ALA A 59 -3.72 52.29 5.43
N THR A 60 -3.78 51.73 6.63
CA THR A 60 -4.55 50.50 6.93
C THR A 60 -5.10 50.52 8.35
N THR A 61 -6.20 49.80 8.56
CA THR A 61 -6.77 49.51 9.88
C THR A 61 -6.21 48.22 10.49
N LEU A 62 -5.33 47.49 9.78
CA LEU A 62 -4.68 46.29 10.29
C LEU A 62 -3.79 46.58 11.51
N PRO A 63 -3.57 45.58 12.38
CA PRO A 63 -2.70 45.74 13.55
C PRO A 63 -1.28 46.19 13.17
N LYS A 64 -0.72 47.16 13.92
CA LYS A 64 0.64 47.70 13.68
C LYS A 64 1.72 46.61 13.64
N PHE A 65 1.58 45.54 14.44
CA PHE A 65 2.55 44.45 14.44
C PHE A 65 2.64 43.76 13.07
N LEU A 66 1.54 43.64 12.34
CA LEU A 66 1.50 42.98 11.04
C LEU A 66 2.19 43.82 9.97
N VAL A 67 2.05 45.15 10.04
CA VAL A 67 2.79 46.09 9.18
C VAL A 67 4.29 46.03 9.47
N ASN A 68 4.69 46.00 10.75
CA ASN A 68 6.09 45.87 11.14
C ASN A 68 6.68 44.52 10.74
N ALA A 69 5.95 43.42 10.96
CA ALA A 69 6.35 42.08 10.52
C ALA A 69 6.51 42.01 9.01
N THR A 70 5.59 42.63 8.25
CA THR A 70 5.69 42.75 6.79
C THR A 70 6.99 43.45 6.40
N ALA A 71 7.32 44.62 6.98
CA ALA A 71 8.57 45.31 6.69
C ALA A 71 9.80 44.40 6.92
N SER A 72 9.88 43.76 8.10
CA SER A 72 10.99 42.87 8.44
C SER A 72 11.13 41.69 7.46
N LEU A 73 10.03 41.02 7.10
CA LEU A 73 10.09 39.83 6.23
C LEU A 73 10.64 40.16 4.82
N PHE A 74 10.27 41.31 4.24
CA PHE A 74 10.82 41.73 2.94
C PHE A 74 12.28 42.19 3.03
N GLU A 75 12.69 42.84 4.13
CA GLU A 75 14.10 43.15 4.40
C GLU A 75 14.96 41.88 4.53
N GLN A 76 14.35 40.78 4.98
CA GLN A 76 15.01 39.50 5.25
C GLN A 76 15.07 38.57 4.04
N GLY A 77 14.31 38.83 2.97
CA GLY A 77 14.45 38.11 1.70
C GLY A 77 13.16 37.55 1.09
N VAL A 78 11.97 37.88 1.60
CA VAL A 78 10.72 37.64 0.86
C VAL A 78 10.76 38.45 -0.45
N ALA A 79 10.37 37.82 -1.55
CA ALA A 79 10.43 38.42 -2.88
C ALA A 79 9.41 39.57 -3.03
N ASP A 80 9.89 40.78 -3.39
CA ASP A 80 9.07 41.99 -3.52
C ASP A 80 8.29 42.02 -4.85
N PRO A 81 6.96 41.89 -4.86
CA PRO A 81 6.19 41.83 -6.11
C PRO A 81 5.98 43.21 -6.78
N ARG A 82 6.43 44.32 -6.19
CA ARG A 82 6.25 45.66 -6.77
C ARG A 82 7.01 45.78 -8.09
N GLY A 83 6.37 46.36 -9.10
CA GLY A 83 6.97 46.56 -10.43
C GLY A 83 6.92 45.32 -11.34
N CYS A 84 6.23 44.26 -10.90
CA CYS A 84 5.90 43.09 -11.69
C CYS A 84 4.46 43.16 -12.22
N GLU A 85 4.16 42.45 -13.31
CA GLU A 85 2.81 42.36 -13.87
C GLU A 85 2.07 41.12 -13.35
N TYR A 86 0.81 41.26 -12.91
CA TYR A 86 0.01 40.11 -12.44
C TYR A 86 -0.64 39.38 -13.64
N ARG A 87 -0.20 38.14 -13.89
CA ARG A 87 -0.57 37.34 -15.08
C ARG A 87 -0.85 35.89 -14.75
N GLU A 88 -1.53 35.20 -15.66
CA GLU A 88 -1.53 33.73 -15.69
C GLU A 88 -0.10 33.23 -15.92
N VAL A 89 0.31 32.20 -15.17
CA VAL A 89 1.64 31.60 -15.22
C VAL A 89 1.57 30.09 -15.09
N GLU A 90 2.51 29.43 -15.73
CA GLU A 90 2.79 28.02 -15.52
C GLU A 90 4.18 27.90 -14.90
N ILE A 91 4.29 27.22 -13.76
CA ILE A 91 5.55 27.06 -13.03
C ILE A 91 5.92 25.58 -12.94
N PRO A 92 7.23 25.24 -12.95
CA PRO A 92 7.70 23.88 -12.80
C PRO A 92 7.41 23.38 -11.36
N ASN A 93 6.32 22.63 -11.19
CA ASN A 93 5.96 21.95 -9.94
C ASN A 93 5.52 20.51 -10.23
N TYR A 94 5.28 19.69 -9.19
CA TYR A 94 4.96 18.26 -9.31
C TYR A 94 3.75 17.94 -10.21
N PHE A 95 2.87 18.92 -10.47
CA PHE A 95 1.77 18.86 -11.42
C PHE A 95 1.85 20.11 -12.31
N ASP A 96 1.92 19.96 -13.63
CA ASP A 96 1.86 21.07 -14.59
C ASP A 96 0.51 21.77 -14.46
N VAL A 97 0.48 22.90 -13.74
CA VAL A 97 -0.74 23.57 -13.36
C VAL A 97 -0.60 25.07 -13.59
N LYS A 98 -1.57 25.62 -14.29
CA LYS A 98 -1.78 27.07 -14.47
C LYS A 98 -2.16 27.69 -13.12
N SER A 99 -1.42 28.72 -12.72
CA SER A 99 -1.68 29.56 -11.55
C SER A 99 -1.57 31.03 -11.95
N HIS A 100 -1.75 31.96 -11.02
CA HIS A 100 -1.52 33.39 -11.22
C HIS A 100 -0.38 33.86 -10.33
N GLY A 101 0.41 34.81 -10.82
CA GLY A 101 1.57 35.35 -10.10
C GLY A 101 2.10 36.65 -10.69
N PHE A 102 3.11 37.23 -10.05
CA PHE A 102 3.67 38.54 -10.43
C PHE A 102 4.92 38.36 -11.30
N VAL A 103 4.77 38.50 -12.61
CA VAL A 103 5.81 38.26 -13.61
C VAL A 103 6.81 39.41 -13.65
N LEU A 104 8.10 39.07 -13.55
CA LEU A 104 9.19 40.03 -13.62
C LEU A 104 9.33 40.60 -15.05
N PRO A 105 9.73 41.89 -15.21
CA PRO A 105 10.11 42.45 -16.49
C PRO A 105 11.25 41.66 -17.15
N GLU A 106 11.24 41.56 -18.47
CA GLU A 106 12.32 40.89 -19.21
C GLU A 106 13.65 41.63 -19.05
N GLN A 107 14.72 40.87 -18.80
CA GLN A 107 16.08 41.39 -18.69
C GLN A 107 16.92 40.84 -19.84
N ALA A 108 17.55 41.72 -20.62
CA ALA A 108 18.30 41.35 -21.82
C ALA A 108 19.50 40.42 -21.54
N ASP A 109 20.04 40.43 -20.31
CA ASP A 109 21.18 39.61 -19.87
C ASP A 109 20.76 38.32 -19.15
N MET A 110 19.47 38.06 -18.95
CA MET A 110 18.93 36.85 -18.32
C MET A 110 17.80 36.23 -19.17
N PRO A 111 18.13 35.36 -20.14
CA PRO A 111 17.11 34.70 -20.95
C PRO A 111 16.23 33.80 -20.06
N GLY A 112 14.92 34.03 -20.10
CA GLY A 112 13.90 33.30 -19.33
C GLY A 112 12.84 34.24 -18.74
N ARG A 113 11.66 33.68 -18.40
CA ARG A 113 10.60 34.41 -17.68
C ARG A 113 10.58 33.95 -16.23
N PHE A 114 10.39 34.88 -15.30
CA PHE A 114 10.37 34.59 -13.86
C PHE A 114 9.13 35.22 -13.22
N VAL A 115 8.67 34.62 -12.13
CA VAL A 115 7.46 35.02 -11.43
C VAL A 115 7.66 34.99 -9.92
N VAL A 116 7.20 36.03 -9.23
CA VAL A 116 6.97 35.98 -7.78
C VAL A 116 5.65 35.28 -7.53
N CYS A 117 5.70 34.14 -6.84
CA CYS A 117 4.53 33.34 -6.47
C CYS A 117 3.94 33.78 -5.12
N TRP A 118 2.76 33.26 -4.79
CA TRP A 118 2.01 33.66 -3.60
C TRP A 118 2.57 33.12 -2.27
N ASP A 119 3.61 32.30 -2.32
CA ASP A 119 4.44 31.90 -1.18
C ASP A 119 5.59 32.89 -0.91
N GLY A 120 5.74 33.94 -1.74
CA GLY A 120 6.79 34.93 -1.60
C GLY A 120 8.16 34.49 -2.10
N GLN A 121 8.20 33.51 -3.02
CA GLN A 121 9.42 33.03 -3.68
C GLN A 121 9.41 33.33 -5.19
N VAL A 122 10.59 33.34 -5.82
CA VAL A 122 10.76 33.52 -7.27
C VAL A 122 10.91 32.18 -7.98
N TYR A 123 10.09 31.94 -9.00
CA TYR A 123 10.11 30.73 -9.82
C TYR A 123 10.47 31.07 -11.28
N PRO A 124 11.22 30.20 -12.00
CA PRO A 124 11.23 30.24 -13.44
C PRO A 124 9.82 29.86 -13.96
N ALA A 125 9.30 30.60 -14.93
CA ALA A 125 8.01 30.32 -15.54
C ALA A 125 8.20 29.46 -16.80
N LEU A 126 7.45 28.37 -16.92
CA LEU A 126 7.34 27.57 -18.15
C LEU A 126 6.57 28.31 -19.23
N ALA A 127 5.51 29.02 -18.82
CA ALA A 127 4.70 29.87 -19.69
C ALA A 127 4.17 31.09 -18.92
N VAL A 128 3.94 32.18 -19.66
CA VAL A 128 3.27 33.39 -19.17
C VAL A 128 2.08 33.65 -20.09
N GLY A 129 0.89 33.74 -19.50
CA GLY A 129 -0.36 33.99 -20.19
C GLY A 129 -0.82 35.45 -20.09
N GLU A 130 -2.14 35.61 -20.21
CA GLU A 130 -2.79 36.92 -20.22
C GLU A 130 -2.79 37.59 -18.83
N PRO A 131 -2.92 38.93 -18.77
CA PRO A 131 -3.19 39.65 -17.52
C PRO A 131 -4.45 39.12 -16.83
N VAL A 132 -4.40 39.03 -15.50
CA VAL A 132 -5.49 38.54 -14.66
C VAL A 132 -5.90 39.57 -13.60
N ASP A 133 -7.14 39.46 -13.12
CA ASP A 133 -7.70 40.40 -12.14
C ASP A 133 -7.36 39.99 -10.69
N LEU A 134 -6.41 40.72 -10.09
CA LEU A 134 -6.00 40.54 -8.70
C LEU A 134 -7.15 40.71 -7.69
N ASP A 135 -8.05 41.67 -7.93
CA ASP A 135 -9.17 41.94 -7.03
C ASP A 135 -10.11 40.75 -6.95
N ARG A 136 -10.40 40.15 -8.12
CA ARG A 136 -11.26 38.98 -8.23
C ARG A 136 -10.65 37.79 -7.50
N ASP A 137 -9.40 37.46 -7.79
CA ASP A 137 -8.70 36.32 -7.18
C ASP A 137 -8.71 36.39 -5.65
N ILE A 138 -8.41 37.56 -5.09
CA ILE A 138 -8.33 37.71 -3.63
C ILE A 138 -9.71 37.69 -2.97
N LYS A 139 -10.75 38.21 -3.64
CA LYS A 139 -12.13 38.12 -3.16
C LYS A 139 -12.62 36.67 -3.19
N ASP A 140 -12.33 35.93 -4.25
CA ASP A 140 -12.68 34.51 -4.37
C ASP A 140 -11.95 33.67 -3.30
N LEU A 141 -10.65 33.94 -3.09
CA LEU A 141 -9.86 33.34 -2.02
C LEU A 141 -10.44 33.65 -0.63
N ALA A 142 -10.82 34.91 -0.37
CA ALA A 142 -11.39 35.31 0.92
C ALA A 142 -12.74 34.64 1.20
N VAL A 143 -13.58 34.47 0.17
CA VAL A 143 -14.85 33.72 0.28
C VAL A 143 -14.58 32.25 0.66
N ASN A 144 -13.62 31.61 0.00
CA ASN A 144 -13.26 30.23 0.29
C ASN A 144 -12.70 30.08 1.72
N LEU A 145 -11.71 30.90 2.07
CA LEU A 145 -11.07 30.90 3.38
C LEU A 145 -12.07 31.11 4.53
N LYS A 146 -13.02 32.02 4.37
CA LYS A 146 -14.08 32.26 5.36
C LYS A 146 -14.96 31.01 5.54
N ARG A 147 -15.33 30.35 4.44
CA ARG A 147 -16.10 29.09 4.48
C ARG A 147 -15.34 28.00 5.23
N THR A 148 -14.05 27.81 4.97
CA THR A 148 -13.20 26.84 5.67
C THR A 148 -13.17 27.09 7.17
N ARG A 149 -12.98 28.36 7.57
CA ARG A 149 -12.94 28.76 8.97
C ARG A 149 -14.25 28.41 9.67
N GLU A 150 -15.38 28.71 9.04
CA GLU A 150 -16.72 28.47 9.58
C GLU A 150 -17.09 26.98 9.61
N ALA A 151 -16.50 26.15 8.74
CA ALA A 151 -16.75 24.71 8.65
C ALA A 151 -15.87 23.82 9.56
N THR A 152 -14.86 24.37 10.24
CA THR A 152 -13.91 23.61 11.07
C THR A 152 -14.41 23.51 12.53
N PRO A 153 -14.74 22.31 13.08
CA PRO A 153 -15.26 22.18 14.45
C PRO A 153 -14.17 22.39 15.52
N LEU A 154 -14.54 23.05 16.61
CA LEU A 154 -13.76 23.22 17.86
C LEU A 154 -13.62 21.87 18.63
N ASN A 155 -13.06 20.82 18.05
CA ASN A 155 -12.88 19.54 18.76
C ASN A 155 -11.56 19.49 19.54
N GLY A 156 -11.68 19.23 20.85
CA GLY A 156 -10.65 19.35 21.90
C GLY A 156 -9.37 18.52 21.77
N PHE A 157 -9.31 17.49 20.92
CA PHE A 157 -8.12 16.62 20.81
C PHE A 157 -7.03 17.12 19.85
N ARG A 158 -7.22 18.29 19.21
CA ARG A 158 -6.18 19.00 18.42
C ARG A 158 -5.85 20.40 18.97
N GLN A 159 -6.31 20.72 20.18
CA GLN A 159 -6.23 22.08 20.74
C GLN A 159 -4.83 22.51 21.19
N GLY A 160 -3.82 21.63 21.17
CA GLY A 160 -2.46 21.97 21.63
C GLY A 160 -1.55 22.66 20.60
N VAL A 161 -1.85 22.62 19.29
CA VAL A 161 -0.87 23.02 18.24
C VAL A 161 -1.43 23.99 17.18
N TYR A 162 -2.75 24.22 17.12
CA TYR A 162 -3.38 25.00 16.03
C TYR A 162 -4.26 26.15 16.53
N TRP A 163 -3.68 27.11 17.24
CA TRP A 163 -4.18 28.48 17.25
C TRP A 163 -3.61 29.21 16.03
N GLY A 164 -4.26 29.12 14.85
CA GLY A 164 -3.72 29.71 13.62
C GLY A 164 -4.69 29.72 12.42
N PHE A 165 -4.32 30.51 11.40
CA PHE A 165 -5.05 30.73 10.14
C PHE A 165 -5.59 29.42 9.52
N PRO A 166 -6.86 29.35 9.06
CA PRO A 166 -7.46 28.11 8.55
C PRO A 166 -6.66 27.50 7.40
N LYS A 167 -6.39 26.19 7.48
CA LYS A 167 -5.80 25.39 6.40
C LYS A 167 -6.87 24.42 5.87
N GLU A 168 -7.36 24.61 4.63
CA GLU A 168 -8.14 23.58 3.94
C GLU A 168 -7.19 22.63 3.19
N GLY A 169 -7.70 21.46 2.81
CA GLY A 169 -6.99 20.30 2.29
C GLY A 169 -5.78 20.60 1.42
N GLN A 170 -4.77 19.72 1.52
CA GLN A 170 -3.62 19.71 0.63
C GLN A 170 -4.10 19.61 -0.80
N ASN A 171 -4.27 20.78 -1.42
CA ASN A 171 -4.36 20.91 -2.84
C ASN A 171 -3.03 20.38 -3.42
N PRO A 172 -3.04 19.54 -4.47
CA PRO A 172 -1.80 19.10 -5.14
C PRO A 172 -0.85 20.24 -5.55
N PHE A 173 -1.30 21.51 -5.54
CA PHE A 173 -0.57 22.67 -6.07
C PHE A 173 0.48 23.32 -5.15
N GLY A 174 0.56 22.96 -3.87
CA GLY A 174 1.53 23.57 -2.96
C GLY A 174 1.37 25.10 -2.79
N VAL A 175 1.99 25.65 -1.75
CA VAL A 175 1.74 26.99 -1.20
C VAL A 175 1.98 28.17 -2.18
N ALA A 176 2.59 27.93 -3.35
CA ALA A 176 2.90 28.92 -4.38
C ALA A 176 1.68 29.46 -5.16
N GLY A 177 0.56 28.74 -5.18
CA GLY A 177 -0.64 29.10 -5.95
C GLY A 177 -1.57 30.11 -5.26
N VAL A 178 -2.32 30.89 -6.05
CA VAL A 178 -3.24 31.93 -5.53
C VAL A 178 -4.38 31.36 -4.66
N MET A 179 -4.87 30.16 -4.97
CA MET A 179 -6.03 29.55 -4.29
C MET A 179 -5.72 28.90 -2.94
N ASN A 180 -4.44 28.78 -2.53
CA ASN A 180 -4.08 28.15 -1.26
C ASN A 180 -4.17 29.10 -0.06
N HIS A 181 -4.50 28.57 1.12
CA HIS A 181 -4.66 29.35 2.34
C HIS A 181 -3.31 29.53 3.06
N SER A 182 -2.69 30.71 2.94
CA SER A 182 -1.45 31.06 3.62
C SER A 182 -1.48 32.52 4.11
N PRO A 183 -1.01 32.79 5.35
CA PRO A 183 -1.00 34.13 5.92
C PRO A 183 0.07 35.06 5.29
N ILE A 184 1.12 34.54 4.63
CA ILE A 184 2.16 35.38 3.99
C ILE A 184 1.59 36.26 2.86
N LYS A 185 0.47 35.85 2.27
CA LYS A 185 -0.24 36.60 1.21
C LYS A 185 -0.71 37.98 1.68
N ILE A 186 -1.02 38.12 2.97
CA ILE A 186 -1.40 39.41 3.55
C ILE A 186 -0.21 40.38 3.49
N CYS A 187 1.01 39.89 3.76
CA CYS A 187 2.23 40.66 3.65
C CYS A 187 2.52 41.07 2.20
N LEU A 188 2.31 40.18 1.22
CA LEU A 188 2.43 40.51 -0.22
C LEU A 188 1.46 41.63 -0.62
N LEU A 189 0.20 41.57 -0.20
CA LEU A 189 -0.81 42.60 -0.49
C LEU A 189 -0.48 43.96 0.16
N LEU A 190 -0.03 43.95 1.42
CA LEU A 190 0.46 45.16 2.08
C LEU A 190 1.65 45.76 1.34
N ARG A 191 2.59 44.93 0.89
CA ARG A 191 3.76 45.38 0.13
C ARG A 191 3.39 46.02 -1.20
N LEU A 192 2.36 45.50 -1.88
CA LEU A 192 1.80 46.07 -3.11
C LEU A 192 1.03 47.38 -2.90
N GLY A 193 0.78 47.80 -1.66
CA GLY A 193 -0.05 48.96 -1.34
C GLY A 193 -1.55 48.68 -1.34
N ARG A 194 -1.97 47.41 -1.46
CA ARG A 194 -3.37 46.97 -1.47
C ARG A 194 -3.87 46.65 -0.06
N ALA A 195 -3.89 47.67 0.80
CA ALA A 195 -4.39 47.55 2.18
C ALA A 195 -5.84 47.06 2.24
N ASP A 196 -6.66 47.45 1.26
CA ASP A 196 -8.06 47.04 1.11
C ASP A 196 -8.21 45.51 0.95
N LEU A 197 -7.38 44.89 0.10
CA LEU A 197 -7.38 43.44 -0.11
C LEU A 197 -6.74 42.70 1.08
N ALA A 198 -5.69 43.27 1.67
CA ALA A 198 -5.04 42.71 2.87
C ALA A 198 -6.03 42.64 4.05
N GLU A 199 -6.81 43.70 4.28
CA GLU A 199 -7.87 43.75 5.29
C GLU A 199 -8.98 42.73 5.01
N THR A 200 -9.39 42.61 3.75
CA THR A 200 -10.39 41.63 3.31
C THR A 200 -9.96 40.19 3.62
N LEU A 201 -8.74 39.83 3.25
CA LEU A 201 -8.21 38.48 3.45
C LEU A 201 -7.95 38.18 4.93
N PHE A 202 -7.45 39.16 5.70
CA PHE A 202 -7.23 39.01 7.14
C PHE A 202 -8.54 38.83 7.92
N ALA A 203 -9.61 39.57 7.55
CA ALA A 203 -10.94 39.41 8.13
C ALA A 203 -11.58 38.05 7.81
N ALA A 204 -11.31 37.50 6.62
CA ALA A 204 -11.78 36.17 6.22
C ALA A 204 -11.07 35.06 7.02
N GLY A 205 -9.77 35.18 7.25
CA GLY A 205 -8.97 34.17 7.95
C GLY A 205 -8.95 34.25 9.48
N THR A 206 -9.38 35.37 10.08
CA THR A 206 -9.24 35.61 11.54
C THR A 206 -10.51 36.23 12.14
N THR A 207 -10.60 36.30 13.47
CA THR A 207 -11.71 36.97 14.17
C THR A 207 -11.57 38.50 14.24
N TRP A 208 -10.69 39.08 13.41
CA TRP A 208 -10.43 40.52 13.35
C TRP A 208 -11.62 41.32 12.78
N THR A 209 -11.79 42.55 13.28
CA THR A 209 -12.76 43.52 12.79
C THR A 209 -12.12 44.93 12.76
N PRO A 210 -12.53 45.85 11.87
CA PRO A 210 -11.90 47.17 11.71
C PRO A 210 -12.06 48.16 12.88
N LYS A 211 -12.67 47.75 14.00
CA LYS A 211 -12.94 48.63 15.17
C LYS A 211 -11.75 48.64 16.12
N PRO A 212 -11.38 49.78 16.73
CA PRO A 212 -10.28 49.86 17.68
C PRO A 212 -10.64 49.11 18.96
N ARG A 213 -10.02 47.94 19.16
CA ARG A 213 -9.92 47.28 20.47
C ARG A 213 -8.44 47.03 20.75
N THR A 214 -8.00 47.33 21.97
CA THR A 214 -6.74 46.84 22.52
C THR A 214 -6.87 45.34 22.72
N ARG A 215 -6.35 44.58 21.74
CA ARG A 215 -6.24 43.11 21.78
C ARG A 215 -4.76 42.74 21.82
N ASP A 216 -4.45 41.63 22.47
CA ASP A 216 -3.09 41.12 22.67
C ASP A 216 -2.57 40.47 21.38
N LEU A 217 -1.24 40.42 21.19
CA LEU A 217 -0.55 39.91 20.00
C LEU A 217 -0.93 38.44 19.66
N THR A 218 -1.45 37.70 20.64
CA THR A 218 -1.78 36.27 20.57
C THR A 218 -3.21 35.99 20.10
N ASP A 219 -4.09 37.00 20.02
CA ASP A 219 -5.54 36.82 19.82
C ASP A 219 -5.95 36.31 18.42
N TYR A 220 -5.05 36.35 17.44
CA TYR A 220 -5.33 35.98 16.04
C TYR A 220 -4.60 34.73 15.55
N GLY A 221 -3.75 34.11 16.38
CA GLY A 221 -2.93 32.97 15.95
C GLY A 221 -1.92 33.30 14.84
N ILE A 222 -1.60 34.59 14.63
CA ILE A 222 -0.60 35.07 13.68
C ILE A 222 0.39 35.96 14.42
N THR A 223 1.65 35.56 14.38
CA THR A 223 2.81 36.32 14.86
C THR A 223 3.86 36.45 13.75
N TYR A 224 4.85 37.29 13.98
CA TYR A 224 6.05 37.37 13.14
C TYR A 224 6.67 35.98 12.88
N LEU A 225 6.79 35.14 13.93
CA LEU A 225 7.33 33.78 13.80
C LEU A 225 6.43 32.85 12.98
N THR A 226 5.11 32.95 13.09
CA THR A 226 4.23 32.10 12.25
C THR A 226 4.31 32.45 10.77
N LEU A 227 4.47 33.74 10.43
CA LEU A 227 4.64 34.20 9.05
C LEU A 227 6.00 33.75 8.49
N ALA A 228 7.06 33.89 9.30
CA ALA A 228 8.38 33.40 8.93
C ALA A 228 8.41 31.87 8.79
N ALA A 229 7.75 31.14 9.69
CA ALA A 229 7.66 29.69 9.65
C ALA A 229 6.98 29.20 8.37
N ASP A 230 5.90 29.87 7.96
CA ASP A 230 5.19 29.58 6.71
C ASP A 230 6.14 29.71 5.50
N TRP A 231 6.85 30.84 5.37
CA TRP A 231 7.84 31.03 4.31
C TRP A 231 8.96 29.97 4.35
N THR A 232 9.55 29.71 5.53
CA THR A 232 10.64 28.73 5.65
C THR A 232 10.22 27.32 5.25
N HIS A 233 8.98 26.93 5.55
CA HIS A 233 8.43 25.64 5.17
C HIS A 233 8.32 25.52 3.65
N THR A 234 7.74 26.53 2.98
CA THR A 234 7.57 26.56 1.52
C THR A 234 8.92 26.55 0.78
N ALA A 235 9.91 27.27 1.31
CA ALA A 235 11.25 27.33 0.76
C ALA A 235 12.00 26.01 0.94
N PHE A 236 11.80 25.34 2.08
CA PHE A 236 12.40 24.03 2.30
C PHE A 236 11.80 22.96 1.39
N GLU A 237 10.48 22.94 1.19
CA GLU A 237 9.84 22.04 0.22
C GLU A 237 10.35 22.28 -1.21
N ARG A 238 10.48 23.55 -1.63
CA ARG A 238 11.08 23.92 -2.93
C ARG A 238 12.51 23.39 -3.05
N LEU A 239 13.32 23.57 -2.01
CA LEU A 239 14.70 23.08 -1.93
C LEU A 239 14.76 21.56 -2.10
N ILE A 240 13.97 20.82 -1.33
CA ILE A 240 13.92 19.35 -1.36
C ILE A 240 13.45 18.86 -2.74
N GLY A 241 12.37 19.45 -3.29
CA GLY A 241 11.87 19.10 -4.60
C GLY A 241 12.90 19.31 -5.72
N ALA A 242 13.62 20.44 -5.71
CA ALA A 242 14.70 20.70 -6.66
C ALA A 242 15.87 19.73 -6.49
N HIS A 243 16.25 19.43 -5.26
CA HIS A 243 17.31 18.49 -4.94
C HIS A 243 17.01 17.06 -5.44
N ILE A 244 15.79 16.56 -5.21
CA ILE A 244 15.35 15.23 -5.68
C ILE A 244 15.44 15.13 -7.22
N ARG A 245 14.98 16.16 -7.94
CA ARG A 245 15.01 16.18 -9.42
C ARG A 245 16.41 16.39 -10.01
N GLY A 246 17.37 16.79 -9.19
CA GLY A 246 18.69 17.22 -9.65
C GLY A 246 18.67 18.50 -10.46
N ASP A 247 17.84 19.45 -10.04
CA ASP A 247 17.92 20.85 -10.38
C ASP A 247 18.81 21.56 -9.34
N ASP A 248 20.11 21.33 -9.45
CA ASP A 248 21.08 21.76 -8.44
C ASP A 248 21.23 23.30 -8.39
N VAL A 249 20.84 24.02 -9.47
CA VAL A 249 20.83 25.50 -9.50
C VAL A 249 19.71 26.06 -8.64
N ILE A 250 18.47 25.59 -8.82
CA ILE A 250 17.34 26.02 -7.99
C ILE A 250 17.57 25.59 -6.53
N ALA A 251 18.04 24.37 -6.31
CA ALA A 251 18.32 23.88 -4.96
C ALA A 251 19.36 24.75 -4.26
N LEU A 252 20.48 25.08 -4.90
CA LEU A 252 21.52 25.92 -4.31
C LEU A 252 21.03 27.35 -4.00
N ASP A 253 20.32 27.98 -4.94
CA ASP A 253 19.74 29.32 -4.72
C ASP A 253 18.78 29.32 -3.52
N THR A 254 17.87 28.33 -3.47
CA THR A 254 16.91 28.20 -2.37
C THR A 254 17.61 27.98 -1.04
N ALA A 255 18.59 27.08 -0.98
CA ALA A 255 19.34 26.78 0.24
C ALA A 255 20.07 28.02 0.78
N ARG A 256 20.69 28.82 -0.09
CA ARG A 256 21.38 30.07 0.31
C ARG A 256 20.40 31.11 0.85
N ARG A 257 19.27 31.32 0.16
CA ARG A 257 18.23 32.25 0.60
C ARG A 257 17.64 31.83 1.94
N LEU A 258 17.31 30.53 2.07
CA LEU A 258 16.73 29.97 3.28
C LEU A 258 17.68 30.03 4.48
N ALA A 259 18.98 29.72 4.29
CA ALA A 259 19.98 29.83 5.35
C ALA A 259 20.14 31.28 5.84
N LYS A 260 20.28 32.24 4.91
CA LYS A 260 20.33 33.67 5.24
C LYS A 260 19.06 34.14 5.97
N PHE A 261 17.89 33.75 5.48
CA PHE A 261 16.60 34.11 6.06
C PHE A 261 16.45 33.54 7.48
N ARG A 262 16.79 32.26 7.70
CA ARG A 262 16.79 31.60 9.02
C ARG A 262 17.59 32.42 10.03
N ASP A 263 18.80 32.84 9.65
CA ASP A 263 19.71 33.56 10.55
C ASP A 263 19.18 34.97 10.88
N LEU A 264 18.74 35.72 9.86
CA LEU A 264 18.17 37.05 10.05
C LEU A 264 16.88 37.03 10.87
N VAL A 265 15.98 36.07 10.61
CA VAL A 265 14.75 35.94 11.37
C VAL A 265 15.03 35.53 12.81
N SER A 266 16.00 34.64 13.03
CA SER A 266 16.36 34.19 14.38
C SER A 266 16.86 35.33 15.25
N ALA A 267 17.72 36.18 14.69
CA ALA A 267 18.21 37.39 15.36
C ALA A 267 17.07 38.40 15.64
N GLN A 268 16.19 38.62 14.66
CA GLN A 268 15.06 39.54 14.83
C GLN A 268 14.03 39.01 15.85
N ALA A 269 13.77 37.70 15.85
CA ALA A 269 12.86 37.08 16.80
C ALA A 269 13.41 37.16 18.23
N GLU A 270 14.72 37.00 18.41
CA GLU A 270 15.39 37.25 19.69
C GLU A 270 15.28 38.71 20.13
N ALA A 271 15.54 39.67 19.23
CA ALA A 271 15.37 41.10 19.49
C ALA A 271 13.92 41.47 19.86
N MET A 272 12.93 40.74 19.33
CA MET A 272 11.51 40.86 19.66
C MET A 272 11.10 40.11 20.93
N GLY A 273 12.02 39.42 21.61
CA GLY A 273 11.77 38.71 22.87
C GLY A 273 11.07 37.35 22.72
N PHE A 274 11.07 36.74 21.53
CA PHE A 274 10.50 35.39 21.36
C PHE A 274 11.42 34.32 21.95
N PRO A 275 10.97 33.53 22.93
CA PRO A 275 11.78 32.49 23.56
C PRO A 275 12.12 31.37 22.57
N LEU A 276 13.20 30.64 22.86
CA LEU A 276 13.47 29.36 22.19
C LEU A 276 12.43 28.32 22.66
N PRO A 277 12.05 27.35 21.81
CA PRO A 277 11.15 26.27 22.24
C PRO A 277 11.75 25.50 23.43
N GLU A 278 10.95 25.16 24.44
CA GLU A 278 11.38 24.24 25.51
C GLU A 278 11.24 22.78 25.05
N ARG A 279 12.24 21.95 25.33
CA ARG A 279 12.17 20.48 25.13
C ARG A 279 11.64 19.83 26.40
N GLN A 280 10.54 19.10 26.32
CA GLN A 280 10.21 18.09 27.34
C GLN A 280 11.13 16.87 27.17
N ASN A 281 11.97 16.60 28.18
CA ASN A 281 12.67 15.34 28.46
C ASN A 281 13.68 14.79 27.43
N ARG A 282 14.86 15.41 27.28
CA ARG A 282 16.11 14.71 26.90
C ARG A 282 17.33 15.55 27.33
N GLU A 283 18.13 15.05 28.26
CA GLU A 283 19.29 15.74 28.84
C GLU A 283 20.48 15.90 27.85
N ASP A 284 20.49 15.15 26.74
CA ASP A 284 21.72 14.95 25.95
C ASP A 284 21.76 15.70 24.61
N ALA A 285 20.73 16.50 24.30
CA ALA A 285 20.63 17.15 23.00
C ALA A 285 20.47 18.66 23.20
N GLY A 286 21.37 19.45 22.60
CA GLY A 286 21.40 20.92 22.68
C GLY A 286 20.06 21.62 22.36
N PRO A 287 19.98 22.94 22.54
CA PRO A 287 18.73 23.69 22.43
C PRO A 287 18.02 23.43 21.09
N PRO A 288 16.69 23.27 21.07
CA PRO A 288 15.96 22.98 19.83
C PRO A 288 16.08 24.14 18.84
N PRO A 289 16.07 23.86 17.52
CA PRO A 289 16.10 24.90 16.50
C PRO A 289 14.82 25.75 16.58
N ARG A 290 14.93 27.04 16.26
CA ARG A 290 13.78 27.97 16.21
C ARG A 290 12.74 27.56 15.17
N PHE A 291 13.16 26.91 14.09
CA PHE A 291 12.30 26.36 13.05
C PHE A 291 12.41 24.84 13.01
N TYR A 292 11.27 24.15 13.11
CA TYR A 292 11.17 22.70 12.89
C TYR A 292 11.39 22.38 11.39
N GLY A 293 11.93 21.21 11.06
CA GLY A 293 12.19 20.78 9.67
C GLY A 293 13.48 21.29 9.01
N LEU A 294 14.18 22.28 9.57
CA LEU A 294 15.42 22.83 8.95
C LEU A 294 16.72 22.17 9.46
N THR A 295 16.63 21.03 10.13
CA THR A 295 17.78 20.39 10.80
C THR A 295 18.91 20.02 9.85
N GLN A 296 18.61 19.64 8.61
CA GLN A 296 19.62 19.26 7.60
C GLN A 296 19.98 20.40 6.63
N LEU A 297 19.49 21.62 6.83
CA LEU A 297 19.69 22.73 5.89
C LEU A 297 21.17 23.02 5.62
N ASP A 298 22.01 23.05 6.65
CA ASP A 298 23.44 23.38 6.50
C ASP A 298 24.24 22.24 5.85
N GLU A 299 23.82 20.98 6.01
CA GLU A 299 24.39 19.84 5.29
C GLU A 299 24.00 19.88 3.81
N LEU A 300 22.72 20.13 3.54
CA LEU A 300 22.20 20.20 2.19
C LEU A 300 22.79 21.39 1.42
N LEU A 301 22.93 22.56 2.05
CA LEU A 301 23.60 23.72 1.44
C LEU A 301 25.03 23.39 1.04
N ARG A 302 25.82 22.79 1.95
CA ARG A 302 27.21 22.38 1.65
C ARG A 302 27.27 21.36 0.51
N ASP A 303 26.37 20.38 0.48
CA ASP A 303 26.31 19.40 -0.61
C ASP A 303 25.94 20.06 -1.96
N GLN A 304 25.01 21.03 -1.96
CA GLN A 304 24.66 21.78 -3.17
C GLN A 304 25.82 22.66 -3.67
N GLU A 305 26.57 23.28 -2.77
CA GLU A 305 27.78 24.04 -3.14
C GLU A 305 28.87 23.16 -3.73
N ARG A 306 29.00 21.92 -3.23
CA ARG A 306 29.88 20.92 -3.81
C ARG A 306 29.41 20.52 -5.21
N ARG A 307 28.12 20.23 -5.40
CA ARG A 307 27.54 19.87 -6.71
C ARG A 307 27.76 20.97 -7.75
N ALA A 308 27.58 22.23 -7.37
CA ALA A 308 27.80 23.37 -8.27
C ALA A 308 29.26 23.52 -8.74
N LYS A 309 30.24 22.99 -8.00
CA LYS A 309 31.67 22.99 -8.36
C LYS A 309 32.10 21.72 -9.10
N MET A 310 31.23 20.72 -9.20
CA MET A 310 31.56 19.40 -9.74
C MET A 310 31.59 19.44 -11.27
N ALA A 311 32.64 18.89 -11.87
CA ALA A 311 32.72 18.71 -13.32
C ALA A 311 31.68 17.69 -13.82
N ALA A 312 31.39 17.72 -15.13
CA ALA A 312 30.50 16.75 -15.75
C ALA A 312 30.94 15.30 -15.48
N ARG A 313 29.99 14.45 -15.09
CA ARG A 313 30.25 13.03 -14.81
C ARG A 313 30.50 12.26 -16.10
N GLY A 314 31.59 11.50 -16.14
CA GLY A 314 31.84 10.52 -17.21
C GLY A 314 31.01 9.23 -17.02
N PRO A 315 30.89 8.37 -18.05
CA PRO A 315 30.15 7.12 -17.94
C PRO A 315 30.77 6.15 -16.92
N ILE A 316 29.96 5.26 -16.35
CA ILE A 316 30.46 4.16 -15.51
C ILE A 316 31.11 3.11 -16.43
N PRO A 317 32.39 2.74 -16.24
CA PRO A 317 33.04 1.69 -17.02
C PRO A 317 32.28 0.36 -16.98
N LYS A 318 32.27 -0.42 -18.07
CA LYS A 318 31.58 -1.72 -18.13
C LYS A 318 32.27 -2.77 -17.24
N LYS A 319 31.50 -3.75 -16.77
CA LYS A 319 32.02 -4.91 -16.02
C LYS A 319 33.01 -5.70 -16.88
N GLY A 320 34.12 -6.15 -16.30
CA GLY A 320 35.22 -6.85 -17.00
C GLY A 320 36.37 -5.95 -17.51
N GLY A 321 36.24 -4.63 -17.37
CA GLY A 321 37.35 -3.67 -17.54
C GLY A 321 38.17 -3.52 -16.25
N ASP A 322 38.80 -2.35 -16.06
CA ASP A 322 39.53 -2.01 -14.82
C ASP A 322 38.55 -1.94 -13.62
N PRO A 323 38.63 -2.87 -12.65
CA PRO A 323 37.73 -2.89 -11.49
C PRO A 323 37.87 -1.64 -10.62
N SER A 324 39.08 -1.10 -10.46
CA SER A 324 39.32 0.09 -9.63
C SER A 324 38.65 1.32 -10.23
N ALA A 325 38.79 1.52 -11.55
CA ALA A 325 38.10 2.61 -12.24
C ALA A 325 36.57 2.47 -12.20
N ARG A 326 36.05 1.24 -12.33
CA ARG A 326 34.60 0.99 -12.23
C ARG A 326 34.05 1.24 -10.83
N ILE A 327 34.70 0.71 -9.79
CA ILE A 327 34.30 0.93 -8.38
C ILE A 327 34.33 2.42 -8.04
N ALA A 328 35.38 3.14 -8.44
CA ALA A 328 35.46 4.58 -8.22
C ALA A 328 34.31 5.34 -8.90
N ALA A 329 33.93 4.95 -10.12
CA ALA A 329 32.80 5.56 -10.83
C ALA A 329 31.44 5.21 -10.17
N LEU A 330 31.25 3.99 -9.68
CA LEU A 330 30.06 3.58 -8.94
C LEU A 330 29.92 4.35 -7.61
N ILE A 331 31.01 4.50 -6.84
CA ILE A 331 31.04 5.27 -5.59
C ILE A 331 30.81 6.77 -5.83
N ARG A 332 31.38 7.31 -6.92
CA ARG A 332 31.15 8.69 -7.34
C ARG A 332 29.66 8.96 -7.54
N ASP A 333 28.91 8.03 -8.11
CA ASP A 333 27.51 8.21 -8.49
C ASP A 333 26.50 7.83 -7.39
N LEU A 334 26.95 7.37 -6.22
CA LEU A 334 26.07 7.12 -5.07
C LEU A 334 25.27 8.37 -4.63
N ASP A 335 25.82 9.56 -4.85
CA ASP A 335 25.14 10.84 -4.54
C ASP A 335 23.96 11.16 -5.48
N GLN A 336 23.73 10.32 -6.50
CA GLN A 336 22.60 10.38 -7.44
C GLN A 336 21.50 9.36 -7.14
N ILE A 337 21.65 8.51 -6.12
CA ILE A 337 20.60 7.55 -5.76
C ILE A 337 19.31 8.29 -5.37
N ASP A 338 18.21 7.99 -6.04
CA ASP A 338 16.90 8.66 -5.95
C ASP A 338 15.76 7.69 -5.57
N GLU A 339 16.06 6.73 -4.69
CA GLU A 339 15.07 5.79 -4.17
C GLU A 339 13.93 6.52 -3.44
N ARG A 340 12.70 6.13 -3.75
CA ARG A 340 11.49 6.80 -3.23
C ARG A 340 10.89 6.02 -2.07
N GLN A 341 10.36 6.76 -1.09
CA GLN A 341 9.52 6.20 -0.05
C GLN A 341 8.19 5.73 -0.67
N MET A 342 7.88 4.45 -0.52
CA MET A 342 6.70 3.83 -1.15
C MET A 342 5.41 4.02 -0.35
N MET A 343 5.50 4.22 0.97
CA MET A 343 4.35 4.36 1.86
C MET A 343 4.72 5.18 3.09
N SER A 344 3.76 5.89 3.68
CA SER A 344 3.90 6.51 5.00
C SER A 344 2.99 5.78 6.01
N PRO A 345 3.52 5.23 7.12
CA PRO A 345 4.92 5.31 7.55
C PRO A 345 5.86 4.38 6.77
N GLY A 346 7.06 4.88 6.43
CA GLY A 346 8.12 4.17 5.71
C GLY A 346 9.39 5.03 5.63
N SER A 347 10.42 4.56 4.92
CA SER A 347 11.64 5.32 4.63
C SER A 347 12.09 4.95 3.22
N ALA A 348 12.62 5.91 2.46
CA ALA A 348 13.46 5.61 1.32
C ALA A 348 14.64 4.74 1.77
N SER A 349 15.05 3.79 0.91
CA SER A 349 16.14 2.87 1.21
C SER A 349 17.17 2.92 0.08
N PRO A 350 18.20 3.79 0.19
CA PRO A 350 19.25 3.90 -0.82
C PRO A 350 19.94 2.57 -1.15
N GLY A 351 19.95 1.62 -0.20
CA GLY A 351 20.50 0.28 -0.37
C GLY A 351 19.80 -0.56 -1.46
N ASN A 352 18.56 -0.21 -1.85
CA ASN A 352 17.83 -0.94 -2.89
C ASN A 352 18.29 -0.60 -4.31
N SER A 353 19.09 0.45 -4.48
CA SER A 353 19.55 0.99 -5.76
C SER A 353 20.27 -0.02 -6.64
N PRO A 354 20.09 0.04 -7.98
CA PRO A 354 20.94 -0.69 -8.93
C PRO A 354 22.44 -0.45 -8.72
N LEU A 355 22.86 0.77 -8.36
CA LEU A 355 24.27 1.10 -8.12
C LEU A 355 24.84 0.31 -6.93
N VAL A 356 24.06 0.15 -5.86
CA VAL A 356 24.47 -0.63 -4.68
C VAL A 356 24.60 -2.11 -5.06
N ARG A 357 23.69 -2.65 -5.86
CA ARG A 357 23.78 -4.04 -6.33
C ARG A 357 24.98 -4.26 -7.25
N ASP A 358 25.30 -3.30 -8.11
CA ASP A 358 26.51 -3.33 -8.94
C ASP A 358 27.79 -3.32 -8.07
N LEU A 359 27.85 -2.46 -7.04
CA LEU A 359 28.95 -2.47 -6.06
C LEU A 359 29.07 -3.79 -5.31
N VAL A 360 27.95 -4.38 -4.90
CA VAL A 360 27.94 -5.71 -4.26
C VAL A 360 28.49 -6.77 -5.21
N ALA A 361 28.21 -6.67 -6.51
CA ALA A 361 28.67 -7.60 -7.53
C ALA A 361 30.17 -7.45 -7.88
N GLU A 362 30.83 -6.35 -7.47
CA GLU A 362 32.29 -6.20 -7.56
C GLU A 362 33.02 -7.01 -6.46
N GLY A 363 32.36 -7.28 -5.33
CA GLY A 363 32.88 -8.13 -4.25
C GLY A 363 34.04 -7.48 -3.46
N ASP A 364 35.01 -8.31 -3.06
CA ASP A 364 36.12 -7.92 -2.18
C ASP A 364 36.90 -6.65 -2.59
N PRO A 365 37.21 -6.41 -3.87
CA PRO A 365 37.87 -5.18 -4.31
C PRO A 365 37.14 -3.88 -3.94
N ALA A 366 35.81 -3.91 -3.73
CA ALA A 366 35.03 -2.74 -3.35
C ALA A 366 35.07 -2.44 -1.84
N VAL A 367 35.51 -3.37 -0.99
CA VAL A 367 35.41 -3.24 0.48
C VAL A 367 36.21 -2.04 1.00
N VAL A 368 37.49 -1.90 0.63
CA VAL A 368 38.33 -0.79 1.12
C VAL A 368 37.79 0.57 0.67
N PRO A 369 37.47 0.80 -0.63
CA PRO A 369 36.85 2.04 -1.07
C PRO A 369 35.53 2.37 -0.35
N LEU A 370 34.69 1.37 -0.06
CA LEU A 370 33.42 1.58 0.66
C LEU A 370 33.65 1.93 2.14
N LEU A 371 34.71 1.41 2.77
CA LEU A 371 35.10 1.81 4.13
C LEU A 371 35.56 3.26 4.18
N GLU A 372 36.31 3.73 3.19
CA GLU A 372 36.71 5.14 3.09
C GLU A 372 35.49 6.08 2.99
N VAL A 373 34.45 5.65 2.27
CA VAL A 373 33.16 6.37 2.21
C VAL A 373 32.52 6.46 3.59
N LEU A 374 32.47 5.34 4.33
CA LEU A 374 31.90 5.33 5.68
C LEU A 374 32.68 6.25 6.64
N GLU A 375 34.01 6.27 6.54
CA GLU A 375 34.92 7.02 7.42
C GLU A 375 34.92 8.54 7.20
N SER A 376 34.55 9.01 6.01
CA SER A 376 34.81 10.40 5.63
C SER A 376 33.77 11.07 4.72
N ASP A 377 32.96 10.31 3.99
CA ASP A 377 32.01 10.88 3.04
C ASP A 377 30.89 11.63 3.79
N SER A 378 30.58 12.82 3.29
CA SER A 378 29.54 13.72 3.82
C SER A 378 28.53 14.13 2.76
N ARG A 379 28.61 13.52 1.56
CA ARG A 379 27.67 13.76 0.46
C ARG A 379 26.32 13.19 0.81
N LEU A 380 25.30 13.83 0.25
CA LEU A 380 23.92 13.38 0.34
C LEU A 380 23.52 12.65 -0.95
N THR A 381 22.62 11.67 -0.84
CA THR A 381 21.91 11.07 -1.99
C THR A 381 20.83 12.04 -2.48
N ARG A 382 20.00 11.64 -3.46
CA ARG A 382 18.74 12.33 -3.82
C ARG A 382 17.51 11.68 -3.20
N SER A 383 17.69 10.68 -2.35
CA SER A 383 16.62 9.92 -1.70
C SER A 383 16.17 10.63 -0.43
N VAL A 384 14.85 10.78 -0.24
CA VAL A 384 14.26 11.55 0.87
C VAL A 384 13.19 10.72 1.56
N SER A 385 13.14 10.81 2.90
CA SER A 385 12.11 10.21 3.75
C SER A 385 11.35 11.24 4.56
N ASP A 386 10.07 10.95 4.81
CA ASP A 386 9.14 11.81 5.55
C ASP A 386 8.70 11.15 6.88
N SER A 387 8.57 11.96 7.94
CA SER A 387 8.25 11.48 9.29
C SER A 387 6.73 11.37 9.61
N ARG A 388 6.40 10.69 10.73
CA ARG A 388 5.02 10.49 11.24
C ARG A 388 4.43 11.70 11.98
N SER A 389 5.23 12.71 12.32
CA SER A 389 4.86 13.69 13.35
C SER A 389 4.88 15.11 12.79
N LEU A 390 3.72 15.60 12.36
CA LEU A 390 3.45 16.98 11.89
C LEU A 390 4.17 17.34 10.56
N PRO A 391 3.64 18.26 9.75
CA PRO A 391 4.20 18.53 8.43
C PRO A 391 5.50 19.34 8.58
N ALA A 392 6.69 18.72 8.49
CA ALA A 392 7.96 19.40 8.18
C ALA A 392 9.25 18.55 8.16
N ASP A 393 9.33 17.35 8.72
CA ASP A 393 10.63 16.66 8.84
C ASP A 393 10.94 15.77 7.63
N HIS A 394 11.51 16.37 6.57
CA HIS A 394 12.16 15.65 5.47
C HIS A 394 13.60 15.30 5.85
N PHE A 395 14.02 14.06 5.58
CA PHE A 395 15.39 13.60 5.79
C PHE A 395 16.01 13.14 4.47
N VAL A 396 17.06 13.83 4.02
CA VAL A 396 17.85 13.45 2.85
C VAL A 396 18.90 12.43 3.26
N HIS A 397 18.84 11.24 2.68
CA HIS A 397 19.72 10.14 3.07
C HIS A 397 21.18 10.41 2.67
N PRO A 398 22.16 10.19 3.54
CA PRO A 398 23.57 10.34 3.24
C PRO A 398 24.13 9.18 2.40
N VAL A 399 25.19 9.43 1.63
CA VAL A 399 25.83 8.44 0.75
C VAL A 399 26.39 7.23 1.52
N TYR A 400 26.85 7.43 2.76
CA TYR A 400 27.42 6.35 3.55
C TYR A 400 26.40 5.25 3.90
N GLU A 401 25.09 5.53 3.88
CA GLU A 401 24.05 4.50 4.06
C GLU A 401 24.05 3.50 2.90
N ALA A 402 24.17 3.99 1.67
CA ALA A 402 24.28 3.14 0.48
C ALA A 402 25.58 2.33 0.49
N ALA A 403 26.69 2.95 0.92
CA ALA A 403 27.96 2.25 1.06
C ALA A 403 27.92 1.16 2.15
N PHE A 404 27.29 1.44 3.28
CA PHE A 404 27.08 0.46 4.35
C PHE A 404 26.20 -0.70 3.88
N ALA A 405 25.12 -0.43 3.15
CA ALA A 405 24.29 -1.46 2.54
C ALA A 405 25.09 -2.33 1.55
N ALA A 406 25.98 -1.73 0.75
CA ALA A 406 26.89 -2.47 -0.12
C ALA A 406 27.86 -3.36 0.68
N LEU A 407 28.44 -2.84 1.77
CA LEU A 407 29.32 -3.61 2.68
C LEU A 407 28.58 -4.81 3.28
N ILE A 408 27.34 -4.64 3.76
CA ILE A 408 26.49 -5.75 4.22
C ILE A 408 26.27 -6.77 3.09
N GLY A 409 25.97 -6.29 1.89
CA GLY A 409 25.73 -7.14 0.72
C GLY A 409 26.95 -7.97 0.27
N ILE A 410 28.16 -7.41 0.39
CA ILE A 410 29.44 -8.08 0.08
C ILE A 410 29.82 -9.05 1.19
N LEU A 411 29.78 -8.60 2.45
CA LEU A 411 30.27 -9.36 3.59
C LEU A 411 29.24 -10.39 4.10
N LYS A 412 27.97 -10.27 3.69
CA LYS A 412 26.84 -11.13 4.05
C LYS A 412 26.57 -11.19 5.56
N THR A 413 26.73 -10.05 6.23
CA THR A 413 26.43 -9.84 7.65
C THR A 413 26.14 -8.37 7.89
N GLN A 414 25.29 -8.06 8.87
CA GLN A 414 25.03 -6.70 9.35
C GLN A 414 25.53 -6.45 10.78
N GLU A 415 26.05 -7.49 11.43
CA GLU A 415 26.44 -7.47 12.85
C GLU A 415 27.93 -7.16 13.01
N PHE A 416 28.30 -5.88 12.87
CA PHE A 416 29.68 -5.40 13.02
C PHE A 416 29.86 -4.63 14.34
N ALA A 417 30.28 -5.32 15.40
CA ALA A 417 30.39 -4.82 16.79
C ALA A 417 29.05 -4.51 17.49
N ASP A 418 29.09 -4.07 18.75
CA ASP A 418 27.91 -3.72 19.58
C ASP A 418 27.17 -2.45 19.09
N GLN A 419 27.60 -1.86 17.97
CA GLN A 419 27.01 -0.66 17.38
C GLN A 419 26.07 -1.03 16.23
N ARG A 420 24.76 -1.00 16.52
CA ARG A 420 23.73 -1.09 15.48
C ARG A 420 23.53 0.27 14.82
N MET A 421 23.43 0.28 13.50
CA MET A 421 22.89 1.42 12.77
C MET A 421 21.36 1.41 12.92
N TYR A 422 20.81 2.22 13.83
CA TYR A 422 19.37 2.31 14.05
C TYR A 422 18.74 3.38 13.15
N GLY A 423 18.22 2.96 11.99
CA GLY A 423 17.32 3.77 11.15
C GLY A 423 17.89 5.15 10.75
N TRP A 424 17.02 6.03 10.27
CA TRP A 424 17.27 7.40 9.76
C TRP A 424 18.01 8.37 10.72
N LYS A 425 18.54 7.91 11.85
CA LYS A 425 19.42 8.69 12.71
C LYS A 425 20.85 8.58 12.23
N THR A 426 21.46 9.71 11.94
CA THR A 426 22.86 9.81 11.53
C THR A 426 23.78 9.29 12.63
N LEU A 427 24.68 8.37 12.27
CA LEU A 427 25.86 8.09 13.09
C LEU A 427 26.78 9.31 13.00
N ASP A 428 27.22 9.82 14.15
CA ASP A 428 28.26 10.85 14.13
C ASP A 428 29.55 10.32 13.48
N LEU A 429 30.46 11.21 13.12
CA LEU A 429 31.70 10.83 12.45
C LEU A 429 32.56 9.86 13.28
N ALA A 430 32.53 9.95 14.61
CA ALA A 430 33.30 9.09 15.49
C ALA A 430 32.74 7.66 15.48
N ALA A 431 31.42 7.51 15.59
CA ALA A 431 30.73 6.23 15.50
C ALA A 431 30.90 5.59 14.11
N ARG A 432 30.86 6.39 13.04
CA ARG A 432 31.13 5.88 11.68
C ARG A 432 32.55 5.32 11.53
N LYS A 433 33.55 6.01 12.07
CA LYS A 433 34.94 5.52 12.06
C LYS A 433 35.12 4.26 12.90
N ALA A 434 34.47 4.18 14.06
CA ALA A 434 34.48 2.98 14.90
C ALA A 434 33.83 1.77 14.19
N LEU A 435 32.69 2.00 13.51
CA LEU A 435 32.01 0.99 12.71
C LEU A 435 32.88 0.52 11.54
N ALA A 436 33.48 1.45 10.79
CA ALA A 436 34.40 1.12 9.68
C ALA A 436 35.61 0.30 10.17
N GLY A 437 36.20 0.66 11.32
CA GLY A 437 37.25 -0.12 11.96
C GLY A 437 36.80 -1.54 12.31
N SER A 438 35.59 -1.70 12.83
CA SER A 438 34.99 -3.02 13.16
C SER A 438 34.74 -3.88 11.91
N ILE A 439 34.24 -3.26 10.83
CA ILE A 439 34.04 -3.94 9.53
C ILE A 439 35.40 -4.36 8.94
N ARG A 440 36.41 -3.49 9.01
CA ARG A 440 37.77 -3.78 8.52
C ARG A 440 38.38 -4.98 9.23
N GLN A 441 38.32 -5.01 10.57
CA GLN A 441 38.79 -6.15 11.37
C GLN A 441 38.05 -7.44 11.03
N PHE A 442 36.73 -7.35 10.81
CA PHE A 442 35.94 -8.51 10.39
C PHE A 442 36.36 -9.01 9.00
N TRP A 443 36.48 -8.11 8.02
CA TRP A 443 36.89 -8.44 6.66
C TRP A 443 38.28 -9.06 6.61
N GLU A 444 39.28 -8.48 7.30
CA GLU A 444 40.65 -9.03 7.34
C GLU A 444 40.70 -10.46 7.90
N LYS A 445 39.90 -10.75 8.94
CA LYS A 445 39.80 -12.08 9.54
C LYS A 445 39.09 -13.10 8.65
N THR A 446 38.24 -12.66 7.74
CA THR A 446 37.24 -13.53 7.08
C THR A 446 37.33 -13.58 5.55
N ARG A 447 38.03 -12.65 4.90
CA ARG A 447 38.12 -12.55 3.42
C ARG A 447 38.64 -13.80 2.71
N SER A 448 39.46 -14.60 3.39
CA SER A 448 39.99 -15.87 2.86
C SER A 448 39.21 -17.11 3.34
N VAL A 449 38.04 -16.91 3.96
CA VAL A 449 37.21 -17.98 4.52
C VAL A 449 35.91 -18.08 3.73
N PRO A 450 35.57 -19.25 3.16
CA PRO A 450 34.29 -19.46 2.47
C PRO A 450 33.09 -19.08 3.33
N LEU A 451 32.02 -18.55 2.73
CA LEU A 451 30.87 -18.00 3.46
C LEU A 451 30.25 -18.96 4.48
N VAL A 452 29.98 -20.20 4.07
CA VAL A 452 29.40 -21.23 4.95
C VAL A 452 30.33 -21.56 6.12
N GLU A 453 31.64 -21.57 5.88
CA GLU A 453 32.65 -21.76 6.92
C GLU A 453 32.73 -20.57 7.88
N ARG A 454 32.47 -19.34 7.40
CA ARG A 454 32.39 -18.14 8.27
C ARG A 454 31.27 -18.29 9.29
N TRP A 455 30.07 -18.70 8.87
CA TRP A 455 28.95 -18.91 9.79
C TRP A 455 29.23 -20.00 10.82
N TYR A 456 29.85 -21.11 10.41
CA TYR A 456 30.28 -22.16 11.33
C TYR A 456 31.27 -21.63 12.39
N ARG A 457 32.29 -20.87 11.96
CA ARG A 457 33.26 -20.26 12.86
C ARG A 457 32.63 -19.22 13.79
N THR A 458 31.63 -18.47 13.33
CA THR A 458 30.84 -17.56 14.19
C THR A 458 30.09 -18.33 15.28
N LEU A 459 29.48 -19.47 14.95
CA LEU A 459 28.86 -20.33 15.96
C LEU A 459 29.88 -20.98 16.90
N LEU A 460 31.11 -21.22 16.45
CA LEU A 460 32.20 -21.77 17.27
C LEU A 460 32.81 -20.72 18.22
N ASP A 461 32.79 -19.44 17.84
CA ASP A 461 33.34 -18.33 18.61
C ASP A 461 32.47 -17.96 19.82
N ASP A 462 32.99 -18.19 21.03
CA ASP A 462 32.36 -17.86 22.31
C ASP A 462 32.20 -16.34 22.54
N ALA A 463 32.97 -15.52 21.83
CA ALA A 463 32.95 -14.06 21.96
C ALA A 463 32.14 -13.36 20.86
N ALA A 464 31.55 -14.09 19.90
CA ALA A 464 30.83 -13.47 18.79
C ALA A 464 29.54 -12.73 19.22
N GLY A 465 28.93 -13.15 20.33
CA GLY A 465 27.73 -12.50 20.88
C GLY A 465 26.42 -12.97 20.24
N GLN A 466 25.31 -12.71 20.94
CA GLN A 466 23.98 -13.23 20.64
C GLN A 466 23.48 -12.94 19.21
N ALA A 467 23.63 -11.69 18.74
CA ALA A 467 23.10 -11.29 17.44
C ALA A 467 23.83 -12.00 16.28
N ARG A 468 25.16 -12.10 16.36
CA ARG A 468 25.98 -12.84 15.38
C ARG A 468 25.67 -14.33 15.36
N TRP A 469 25.46 -14.95 16.52
CA TRP A 469 25.06 -16.35 16.57
C TRP A 469 23.72 -16.59 15.89
N LEU A 470 22.72 -15.73 16.12
CA LEU A 470 21.41 -15.84 15.49
C LEU A 470 21.48 -15.60 13.97
N GLU A 471 22.23 -14.60 13.52
CA GLU A 471 22.42 -14.33 12.09
C GLU A 471 23.09 -15.52 11.38
N ALA A 472 24.19 -16.03 11.95
CA ALA A 472 24.89 -17.19 11.40
C ALA A 472 24.01 -18.45 11.37
N ALA A 473 23.28 -18.74 12.46
CA ALA A 473 22.38 -19.87 12.53
C ALA A 473 21.23 -19.74 11.52
N GLY A 474 20.63 -18.55 11.40
CA GLY A 474 19.57 -18.26 10.44
C GLY A 474 20.04 -18.39 8.99
N ALA A 475 21.25 -17.92 8.69
CA ALA A 475 21.83 -18.05 7.36
C ALA A 475 22.12 -19.51 6.97
N ILE A 476 22.63 -20.32 7.92
CA ILE A 476 22.86 -21.77 7.74
C ILE A 476 21.57 -22.50 7.35
N VAL A 477 20.44 -22.17 7.99
CA VAL A 477 19.14 -22.82 7.74
C VAL A 477 18.31 -22.17 6.64
N SER A 478 18.83 -21.12 6.00
CA SER A 478 18.12 -20.48 4.90
C SER A 478 18.10 -21.43 3.69
N PRO A 479 17.00 -21.49 2.93
CA PRO A 479 16.94 -22.33 1.74
C PRO A 479 17.88 -21.80 0.65
N VAL A 480 18.41 -22.69 -0.18
CA VAL A 480 19.06 -22.27 -1.44
C VAL A 480 17.95 -21.81 -2.40
N VAL A 481 17.86 -20.49 -2.60
CA VAL A 481 16.87 -19.86 -3.49
C VAL A 481 17.40 -19.91 -4.93
N GLU A 482 16.67 -20.56 -5.82
CA GLU A 482 16.77 -20.33 -7.27
C GLU A 482 15.73 -19.26 -7.62
N GLU A 483 16.13 -18.23 -8.36
CA GLU A 483 15.21 -17.14 -8.75
C GLU A 483 13.96 -17.68 -9.46
N GLY A 484 12.77 -17.24 -9.02
CA GLY A 484 11.49 -17.53 -9.67
C GLY A 484 10.65 -18.68 -9.09
N MET A 485 11.08 -19.33 -8.01
CA MET A 485 10.32 -20.43 -7.38
C MET A 485 9.61 -20.00 -6.08
N PRO A 486 8.39 -20.51 -5.79
CA PRO A 486 7.63 -20.19 -4.57
C PRO A 486 8.35 -20.65 -3.29
N LEU A 487 8.07 -19.99 -2.16
CA LEU A 487 8.56 -20.36 -0.83
C LEU A 487 8.21 -21.84 -0.53
N PRO A 488 9.20 -22.73 -0.37
CA PRO A 488 8.94 -24.17 -0.30
C PRO A 488 8.55 -24.64 1.11
N GLN A 489 8.00 -25.87 1.19
CA GLN A 489 7.72 -26.53 2.46
C GLN A 489 9.04 -26.91 3.19
N PRO A 490 9.09 -26.83 4.54
CA PRO A 490 10.26 -27.22 5.32
C PRO A 490 10.76 -28.63 4.97
N GLY A 491 12.07 -28.78 4.76
CA GLY A 491 12.72 -30.07 4.49
C GLY A 491 12.82 -30.50 3.01
N THR A 492 12.36 -29.69 2.05
CA THR A 492 12.29 -30.07 0.63
C THR A 492 13.39 -29.54 -0.30
N ARG A 493 14.24 -28.60 0.16
CA ARG A 493 15.43 -28.12 -0.57
C ARG A 493 16.68 -28.19 0.31
N PRO A 494 17.88 -28.33 -0.29
CA PRO A 494 19.13 -28.18 0.44
C PRO A 494 19.21 -26.79 1.09
N LEU A 495 19.67 -26.76 2.34
CA LEU A 495 19.92 -25.52 3.08
C LEU A 495 21.29 -24.95 2.70
N GLN A 496 21.52 -23.65 2.88
CA GLN A 496 22.82 -23.04 2.58
C GLN A 496 23.98 -23.72 3.34
N GLY A 497 23.72 -24.16 4.58
CA GLY A 497 24.67 -24.86 5.42
C GLY A 497 24.76 -26.38 5.21
N GLU A 498 24.13 -26.97 4.18
CA GLU A 498 24.03 -28.44 4.04
C GLU A 498 25.40 -29.15 4.08
N SER A 499 26.45 -28.51 3.55
CA SER A 499 27.83 -29.02 3.61
C SER A 499 28.41 -29.14 5.02
N LEU A 500 27.78 -28.54 6.04
CA LEU A 500 28.16 -28.62 7.44
C LEU A 500 27.55 -29.80 8.19
N ARG A 501 26.67 -30.61 7.57
CA ARG A 501 26.04 -31.76 8.24
C ARG A 501 27.03 -32.86 8.63
N THR A 502 28.10 -33.04 7.86
CA THR A 502 29.08 -34.11 8.05
C THR A 502 30.49 -33.56 8.25
N GLY A 503 31.33 -34.26 9.01
CA GLY A 503 32.76 -33.93 9.15
C GLY A 503 33.07 -32.73 10.04
N ARG A 504 32.16 -32.35 10.95
CA ARG A 504 32.34 -31.26 11.92
C ARG A 504 32.25 -31.77 13.35
N ASP A 505 33.22 -31.36 14.16
CA ASP A 505 33.24 -31.56 15.61
C ASP A 505 33.70 -30.25 16.28
N PRO A 506 32.85 -29.56 17.05
CA PRO A 506 31.44 -29.88 17.36
C PRO A 506 30.52 -29.75 16.14
N SER A 507 29.40 -30.48 16.11
CA SER A 507 28.39 -30.31 15.05
C SER A 507 27.65 -28.97 15.16
N VAL A 508 27.04 -28.51 14.05
CA VAL A 508 26.18 -27.30 14.06
C VAL A 508 25.05 -27.42 15.08
N THR A 509 24.43 -28.60 15.19
CA THR A 509 23.41 -28.91 16.21
C THR A 509 23.96 -28.68 17.63
N ALA A 510 25.14 -29.20 17.94
CA ALA A 510 25.77 -29.03 19.26
C ALA A 510 26.10 -27.56 19.56
N LEU A 511 26.56 -26.81 18.55
CA LEU A 511 26.83 -25.38 18.69
C LEU A 511 25.53 -24.59 18.94
N MET A 512 24.48 -24.81 18.15
CA MET A 512 23.19 -24.10 18.33
C MET A 512 22.56 -24.41 19.70
N LEU A 513 22.60 -25.65 20.18
CA LEU A 513 22.17 -26.02 21.54
C LEU A 513 22.97 -25.26 22.60
N ARG A 514 24.30 -25.23 22.47
CA ARG A 514 25.18 -24.48 23.38
C ARG A 514 24.86 -22.99 23.37
N ARG A 515 24.68 -22.40 22.18
CA ARG A 515 24.38 -20.96 22.03
C ARG A 515 23.01 -20.61 22.59
N ALA A 516 21.98 -21.42 22.37
CA ALA A 516 20.67 -21.22 22.96
C ALA A 516 20.75 -21.13 24.50
N GLY A 517 21.48 -22.06 25.13
CA GLY A 517 21.69 -22.04 26.59
C GLY A 517 22.52 -20.86 27.10
N GLN A 518 23.49 -20.37 26.33
CA GLN A 518 24.25 -19.17 26.71
C GLN A 518 23.42 -17.89 26.57
N ILE A 519 22.68 -17.76 25.47
CA ILE A 519 21.77 -16.64 25.22
C ILE A 519 20.68 -16.58 26.30
N GLU A 520 20.16 -17.73 26.74
CA GLU A 520 19.12 -17.73 27.79
C GLU A 520 19.64 -17.18 29.12
N ARG A 521 20.90 -17.45 29.47
CA ARG A 521 21.54 -16.95 30.71
C ARG A 521 21.82 -15.45 30.72
N THR A 522 21.87 -14.80 29.55
CA THR A 522 21.97 -13.32 29.50
C THR A 522 20.63 -12.65 29.71
N GLY A 523 19.53 -13.41 29.66
CA GLY A 523 18.19 -12.92 29.94
C GLY A 523 18.03 -12.46 31.38
N ASN A 524 17.22 -11.42 31.57
CA ASN A 524 16.78 -11.00 32.89
C ASN A 524 15.32 -11.41 33.05
N PRO A 525 15.01 -12.45 33.85
CA PRO A 525 13.63 -12.88 34.05
C PRO A 525 12.73 -11.78 34.59
N GLN A 526 13.26 -10.74 35.25
CA GLN A 526 12.45 -9.62 35.77
C GLN A 526 12.20 -8.51 34.73
N SER A 527 12.86 -8.55 33.58
CA SER A 527 12.64 -7.60 32.48
C SER A 527 11.48 -8.01 31.59
N SER A 528 10.82 -7.02 30.98
CA SER A 528 9.87 -7.24 29.89
C SER A 528 10.04 -6.18 28.80
N PRO A 529 10.34 -6.55 27.55
CA PRO A 529 10.63 -7.93 27.11
C PRO A 529 11.98 -8.46 27.64
N ASP A 530 12.06 -9.77 27.93
CA ASP A 530 13.31 -10.45 28.26
C ASP A 530 14.06 -10.79 26.97
N GLN A 531 14.88 -9.84 26.50
CA GLN A 531 15.57 -9.91 25.21
C GLN A 531 16.47 -11.15 25.06
N GLY A 532 17.10 -11.61 26.14
CA GLY A 532 17.91 -12.82 26.13
C GLY A 532 17.04 -14.06 25.95
N PHE A 533 15.94 -14.17 26.71
CA PHE A 533 15.02 -15.29 26.56
C PHE A 533 14.33 -15.33 25.19
N GLY A 534 13.86 -14.18 24.69
CA GLY A 534 13.24 -14.10 23.36
C GLY A 534 14.19 -14.55 22.25
N ALA A 535 15.47 -14.23 22.36
CA ALA A 535 16.49 -14.68 21.43
C ALA A 535 16.84 -16.17 21.57
N ALA A 536 16.82 -16.73 22.78
CA ALA A 536 16.95 -18.17 22.98
C ALA A 536 15.78 -18.92 22.32
N CYS A 537 14.56 -18.38 22.44
CA CYS A 537 13.38 -18.90 21.76
C CYS A 537 13.54 -18.86 20.23
N HIS A 538 14.08 -17.77 19.68
CA HIS A 538 14.41 -17.68 18.25
C HIS A 538 15.44 -18.76 17.84
N MET A 539 16.55 -18.89 18.58
CA MET A 539 17.59 -19.90 18.31
C MET A 539 17.01 -21.33 18.29
N SER A 540 16.09 -21.65 19.20
CA SER A 540 15.45 -22.97 19.22
C SER A 540 14.57 -23.25 18.00
N THR A 541 13.91 -22.22 17.44
CA THR A 541 13.13 -22.35 16.19
C THR A 541 14.06 -22.55 14.99
N ILE A 542 15.20 -21.85 14.96
CA ILE A 542 16.24 -22.05 13.94
C ILE A 542 16.78 -23.49 14.02
N LEU A 543 17.12 -23.95 15.23
CA LEU A 543 17.58 -25.32 15.44
C LEU A 543 16.56 -26.36 14.98
N ALA A 544 15.27 -26.16 15.28
CA ALA A 544 14.22 -27.05 14.79
C ALA A 544 14.16 -27.11 13.26
N SER A 545 14.53 -26.04 12.55
CA SER A 545 14.61 -26.05 11.07
C SER A 545 15.84 -26.80 10.55
N TRP A 546 16.90 -26.90 11.35
CA TRP A 546 18.14 -27.62 11.01
C TRP A 546 18.10 -29.11 11.36
N ASP A 547 17.63 -29.43 12.57
CA ASP A 547 17.61 -30.74 13.20
C ASP A 547 16.43 -30.83 14.20
N GLU A 548 15.26 -31.19 13.67
CA GLU A 548 14.02 -31.26 14.45
C GLU A 548 14.14 -32.19 15.66
N LYS A 549 14.73 -33.37 15.50
CA LYS A 549 14.83 -34.37 16.56
C LYS A 549 15.71 -33.90 17.70
N ALA A 550 16.87 -33.32 17.38
CA ALA A 550 17.77 -32.82 18.42
C ALA A 550 17.23 -31.54 19.11
N SER A 551 16.33 -30.81 18.47
CA SER A 551 15.71 -29.61 19.05
C SER A 551 14.70 -29.92 20.17
N LEU A 552 14.13 -31.12 20.19
CA LEU A 552 12.97 -31.47 21.03
C LEU A 552 13.19 -31.22 22.54
N PRO A 553 14.31 -31.64 23.18
CA PRO A 553 14.53 -31.38 24.61
C PRO A 553 14.63 -29.89 24.94
N LEU A 554 15.27 -29.10 24.06
CA LEU A 554 15.38 -27.65 24.23
C LEU A 554 14.00 -26.99 24.09
N LEU A 555 13.18 -27.41 23.13
CA LEU A 555 11.82 -26.91 22.95
C LEU A 555 10.94 -27.22 24.17
N GLN A 556 11.06 -28.41 24.77
CA GLN A 556 10.36 -28.78 26.01
C GLN A 556 10.76 -27.86 27.17
N GLU A 557 12.06 -27.65 27.38
CA GLU A 557 12.56 -26.76 28.44
C GLU A 557 12.09 -25.31 28.25
N LEU A 558 12.25 -24.76 27.04
CA LEU A 558 11.85 -23.39 26.74
C LEU A 558 10.33 -23.20 26.74
N SER A 559 9.53 -24.23 26.41
CA SER A 559 8.07 -24.19 26.56
C SER A 559 7.66 -24.01 28.02
N LYS A 560 8.26 -24.80 28.93
CA LYS A 560 8.03 -24.68 30.36
C LYS A 560 8.40 -23.28 30.87
N LYS A 561 9.58 -22.77 30.48
CA LYS A 561 10.03 -21.41 30.82
C LYS A 561 9.13 -20.32 30.23
N CYS A 562 8.62 -20.48 29.00
CA CYS A 562 7.65 -19.54 28.41
C CYS A 562 6.39 -19.46 29.27
N ARG A 563 5.87 -20.61 29.72
CA ARG A 563 4.70 -20.69 30.59
C ARG A 563 4.94 -20.02 31.94
N GLU A 564 6.02 -20.38 32.63
CA GLU A 564 6.39 -19.78 33.92
C GLU A 564 6.56 -18.25 33.80
N ARG A 565 7.20 -17.77 32.73
CA ARG A 565 7.34 -16.35 32.46
C ARG A 565 5.98 -15.70 32.18
N SER A 566 5.14 -16.33 31.35
CA SER A 566 3.77 -15.85 31.03
C SER A 566 2.88 -15.75 32.27
N ASP A 567 2.98 -16.70 33.20
CA ASP A 567 2.15 -16.75 34.40
C ASP A 567 2.38 -15.56 35.33
N ARG A 568 3.60 -14.99 35.34
CA ARG A 568 3.94 -13.81 36.17
C ARG A 568 3.28 -12.52 35.71
N TRP A 569 2.88 -12.43 34.44
CA TRP A 569 2.27 -11.23 33.86
C TRP A 569 0.74 -11.20 34.00
N ARG A 570 0.16 -12.27 34.55
CA ARG A 570 -1.28 -12.50 34.70
C ARG A 570 -2.01 -11.39 35.45
N ASP A 571 -1.41 -10.88 36.52
CA ASP A 571 -2.05 -9.93 37.43
C ASP A 571 -1.60 -8.47 37.19
N GLN A 572 -0.85 -8.19 36.11
CA GLN A 572 -0.37 -6.83 35.86
C GLN A 572 -1.46 -5.94 35.24
N GLU A 573 -1.61 -4.74 35.81
CA GLU A 573 -2.62 -3.77 35.37
C GLU A 573 -2.34 -3.18 33.98
N ASN A 574 -1.08 -3.10 33.55
CA ASN A 574 -0.71 -2.53 32.25
C ASN A 574 -0.31 -3.61 31.22
N PRO A 575 -1.16 -3.91 30.22
CA PRO A 575 -0.88 -4.93 29.20
C PRO A 575 0.28 -4.58 28.25
N GLN A 576 0.72 -3.33 28.19
CA GLN A 576 1.93 -2.94 27.43
C GLN A 576 3.21 -3.53 28.03
N ASN A 577 3.17 -3.96 29.29
CA ASN A 577 4.31 -4.59 29.98
C ASN A 577 4.38 -6.11 29.73
N ALA A 578 3.41 -6.73 29.05
CA ALA A 578 3.47 -8.15 28.73
C ALA A 578 4.42 -8.38 27.54
N ASP A 579 5.34 -9.36 27.67
CA ASP A 579 6.18 -9.76 26.53
C ASP A 579 5.34 -10.53 25.50
N GLN A 580 4.98 -9.82 24.43
CA GLN A 580 4.11 -10.26 23.35
C GLN A 580 4.64 -11.49 22.61
N ASN A 581 5.94 -11.77 22.69
CA ASN A 581 6.56 -12.88 21.98
C ASN A 581 6.47 -14.22 22.72
N LEU A 582 6.15 -14.22 24.02
CA LEU A 582 6.09 -15.45 24.82
C LEU A 582 4.95 -16.36 24.36
N ALA A 583 3.74 -15.82 24.21
CA ALA A 583 2.56 -16.57 23.77
C ALA A 583 2.74 -17.13 22.35
N ALA A 584 3.33 -16.33 21.45
CA ALA A 584 3.63 -16.75 20.08
C ALA A 584 4.71 -17.84 20.03
N SER A 585 5.74 -17.74 20.87
CA SER A 585 6.81 -18.75 20.98
C SER A 585 6.26 -20.06 21.53
N LEU A 586 5.48 -20.01 22.62
CA LEU A 586 4.83 -21.18 23.20
C LEU A 586 3.95 -21.91 22.18
N ALA A 587 3.09 -21.16 21.48
CA ALA A 587 2.25 -21.70 20.41
C ALA A 587 3.08 -22.39 19.32
N ARG A 588 4.16 -21.75 18.86
CA ARG A 588 5.08 -22.32 17.85
C ARG A 588 5.76 -23.59 18.35
N PHE A 589 6.25 -23.61 19.58
CA PHE A 589 6.89 -24.78 20.18
C PHE A 589 5.92 -25.94 20.31
N THR A 590 4.68 -25.69 20.76
CA THR A 590 3.62 -26.70 20.83
C THR A 590 3.38 -27.36 19.47
N GLN A 591 3.31 -26.58 18.39
CA GLN A 591 3.12 -27.15 17.05
C GLN A 591 4.30 -28.02 16.59
N ILE A 592 5.53 -27.56 16.82
CA ILE A 592 6.73 -28.32 16.45
C ILE A 592 6.81 -29.62 17.27
N ARG A 593 6.60 -29.54 18.59
CA ARG A 593 6.58 -30.69 19.51
C ARG A 593 5.53 -31.72 19.09
N ALA A 594 4.29 -31.28 18.86
CA ALA A 594 3.20 -32.16 18.41
C ALA A 594 3.51 -32.84 17.07
N ARG A 595 4.09 -32.12 16.10
CA ARG A 595 4.53 -32.70 14.82
C ARG A 595 5.61 -33.77 15.01
N LEU A 596 6.46 -33.64 16.02
CA LEU A 596 7.51 -34.60 16.36
C LEU A 596 7.02 -35.77 17.22
N GLY A 597 5.71 -35.88 17.47
CA GLY A 597 5.10 -36.96 18.23
C GLY A 597 4.94 -36.69 19.73
N ASP A 598 5.36 -35.52 20.23
CA ASP A 598 5.09 -35.07 21.60
C ASP A 598 3.67 -34.47 21.67
N VAL A 599 2.67 -35.36 21.67
CA VAL A 599 1.24 -34.98 21.69
C VAL A 599 0.85 -34.31 23.02
N GLU A 600 1.53 -34.64 24.12
CA GLU A 600 1.33 -34.04 25.45
C GLU A 600 1.54 -32.52 25.44
N ALA A 601 2.35 -32.00 24.51
CA ALA A 601 2.50 -30.56 24.29
C ALA A 601 1.17 -29.83 24.02
N LEU A 602 0.17 -30.49 23.41
CA LEU A 602 -1.16 -29.93 23.18
C LEU A 602 -1.96 -29.83 24.49
N ASP A 603 -1.80 -30.80 25.40
CA ASP A 603 -2.44 -30.79 26.72
C ASP A 603 -1.82 -29.72 27.63
N GLU A 604 -0.49 -29.62 27.64
CA GLU A 604 0.24 -28.56 28.35
C GLU A 604 -0.20 -27.16 27.90
N TYR A 605 -0.30 -26.97 26.58
CA TYR A 605 -0.77 -25.72 25.99
C TYR A 605 -2.24 -25.46 26.33
N ALA A 606 -3.12 -26.47 26.26
CA ALA A 606 -4.52 -26.33 26.66
C ALA A 606 -4.65 -25.88 28.12
N ALA A 607 -3.81 -26.44 29.02
CA ALA A 607 -3.77 -26.05 30.41
C ALA A 607 -3.30 -24.60 30.61
N TRP A 608 -2.29 -24.14 29.86
CA TRP A 608 -1.89 -22.73 29.87
C TRP A 608 -3.02 -21.83 29.32
N LEU A 609 -3.65 -22.22 28.21
CA LEU A 609 -4.66 -21.42 27.54
C LEU A 609 -5.88 -21.16 28.45
N ARG A 610 -6.29 -22.13 29.27
CA ARG A 610 -7.35 -21.97 30.29
C ARG A 610 -7.03 -20.96 31.38
N THR A 611 -5.81 -20.45 31.41
CA THR A 611 -5.41 -19.40 32.35
C THR A 611 -5.20 -18.07 31.62
N THR A 612 -5.15 -18.04 30.29
CA THR A 612 -4.94 -16.83 29.50
C THR A 612 -6.19 -15.95 29.47
N SER A 613 -6.03 -14.62 29.54
CA SER A 613 -7.12 -13.63 29.34
C SER A 613 -6.98 -12.90 28.00
N PRO A 614 -8.05 -12.26 27.46
CA PRO A 614 -7.94 -11.45 26.26
C PRO A 614 -6.86 -10.37 26.38
N LYS A 615 -6.77 -9.74 27.56
CA LYS A 615 -5.78 -8.69 27.88
C LYS A 615 -4.33 -9.16 27.75
N MET A 616 -4.03 -10.44 28.03
CA MET A 616 -2.70 -11.00 27.82
C MET A 616 -2.32 -11.13 26.34
N LEU A 617 -3.30 -11.10 25.44
CA LEU A 617 -3.12 -11.20 23.99
C LEU A 617 -3.39 -9.87 23.25
N GLU A 618 -3.76 -8.80 23.97
CA GLU A 618 -4.21 -7.50 23.42
C GLU A 618 -3.25 -6.89 22.39
N TYR A 619 -1.94 -7.04 22.63
CA TYR A 619 -0.89 -6.55 21.73
C TYR A 619 -0.06 -7.70 21.12
N GLY A 620 -0.48 -8.95 21.33
CA GLY A 620 0.18 -10.15 20.82
C GLY A 620 -0.33 -10.54 19.44
N THR A 621 0.37 -11.46 18.78
CA THR A 621 -0.07 -11.98 17.48
C THR A 621 -1.14 -13.06 17.67
N PHE A 622 -2.19 -13.05 16.84
CA PHE A 622 -3.21 -14.11 16.76
C PHE A 622 -2.60 -15.51 16.58
N THR A 623 -1.34 -15.60 16.14
CA THR A 623 -0.47 -16.79 16.18
C THR A 623 -0.49 -17.53 17.52
N ALA A 624 -0.69 -16.84 18.64
CA ALA A 624 -0.81 -17.47 19.95
C ALA A 624 -1.95 -18.50 20.03
N LEU A 625 -3.01 -18.34 19.23
CA LEU A 625 -4.15 -19.26 19.15
C LEU A 625 -4.00 -20.32 18.03
N GLN A 626 -2.88 -20.31 17.30
CA GLN A 626 -2.69 -21.21 16.16
C GLN A 626 -2.76 -22.71 16.52
N PRO A 627 -2.27 -23.21 17.67
CA PRO A 627 -2.44 -24.61 18.05
C PRO A 627 -3.91 -24.99 18.20
N LEU A 628 -4.73 -24.11 18.78
CA LEU A 628 -6.17 -24.31 18.91
C LEU A 628 -6.87 -24.40 17.54
N LEU A 629 -6.42 -23.60 16.57
CA LEU A 629 -6.95 -23.62 15.20
C LEU A 629 -6.48 -24.82 14.38
N ALA A 630 -5.26 -25.30 14.61
CA ALA A 630 -4.66 -26.40 13.87
C ALA A 630 -5.18 -27.78 14.34
N GLN A 631 -5.57 -27.89 15.62
CA GLN A 631 -6.05 -29.14 16.23
C GLN A 631 -7.33 -28.89 17.07
N PRO A 632 -8.41 -28.34 16.48
CA PRO A 632 -9.61 -27.95 17.22
C PRO A 632 -10.34 -29.14 17.84
N ASP A 633 -10.17 -30.34 17.29
CA ASP A 633 -10.82 -31.57 17.75
C ASP A 633 -10.01 -32.33 18.83
N HIS A 634 -8.80 -31.87 19.17
CA HIS A 634 -8.03 -32.47 20.26
C HIS A 634 -8.81 -32.32 21.58
N PRO A 635 -9.04 -33.41 22.36
CA PRO A 635 -9.96 -33.37 23.50
C PRO A 635 -9.67 -32.24 24.52
N ALA A 636 -8.41 -32.02 24.88
CA ALA A 636 -8.04 -30.95 25.82
C ALA A 636 -8.22 -29.55 25.23
N LEU A 637 -7.93 -29.35 23.94
CA LEU A 637 -8.10 -28.05 23.28
C LEU A 637 -9.58 -27.72 23.08
N ALA A 638 -10.39 -28.70 22.68
CA ALA A 638 -11.84 -28.55 22.60
C ALA A 638 -12.46 -28.21 23.97
N SER A 639 -12.00 -28.87 25.03
CA SER A 639 -12.42 -28.58 26.41
C SER A 639 -11.98 -27.18 26.86
N ALA A 640 -10.75 -26.77 26.55
CA ALA A 640 -10.25 -25.42 26.83
C ALA A 640 -11.06 -24.36 26.08
N ALA A 641 -11.34 -24.55 24.79
CA ALA A 641 -12.16 -23.64 23.99
C ALA A 641 -13.57 -23.46 24.56
N ARG A 642 -14.23 -24.55 24.96
CA ARG A 642 -15.55 -24.45 25.60
C ARG A 642 -15.49 -23.64 26.87
N TRP A 643 -14.50 -23.89 27.74
CA TRP A 643 -14.33 -23.11 28.96
C TRP A 643 -14.05 -21.62 28.66
N LEU A 644 -13.13 -21.33 27.73
CA LEU A 644 -12.79 -19.96 27.36
C LEU A 644 -14.03 -19.18 26.91
N PHE A 645 -14.81 -19.73 25.98
CA PHE A 645 -15.81 -18.95 25.27
C PHE A 645 -17.24 -19.10 25.81
N ASN A 646 -17.50 -20.01 26.75
CA ASN A 646 -18.85 -20.31 27.24
C ASN A 646 -18.98 -20.31 28.77
N ASP A 647 -17.90 -20.49 29.52
CA ASP A 647 -17.98 -20.51 30.98
C ASP A 647 -18.07 -19.08 31.53
N SER A 648 -19.06 -18.80 32.38
CA SER A 648 -19.26 -17.46 32.95
C SER A 648 -18.12 -17.03 33.89
N LYS A 649 -17.24 -17.95 34.31
CA LYS A 649 -16.04 -17.65 35.10
C LYS A 649 -14.84 -17.30 34.23
N SER A 650 -14.92 -17.51 32.92
CA SER A 650 -13.85 -17.17 32.00
C SER A 650 -13.76 -15.65 31.80
N PRO A 651 -12.56 -15.05 31.80
CA PRO A 651 -12.38 -13.62 31.53
C PRO A 651 -12.68 -13.23 30.07
N TRP A 652 -12.95 -14.21 29.20
CA TRP A 652 -13.31 -14.00 27.81
C TRP A 652 -14.81 -13.80 27.59
N VAL A 653 -15.65 -14.06 28.61
CA VAL A 653 -17.10 -13.95 28.53
C VAL A 653 -17.58 -12.73 29.32
N PRO A 654 -18.45 -11.85 28.78
CA PRO A 654 -19.01 -11.85 27.41
C PRO A 654 -17.96 -11.73 26.31
N LEU A 655 -18.18 -12.37 25.14
CA LEU A 655 -17.19 -12.39 24.05
C LEU A 655 -16.85 -11.00 23.49
N LEU A 656 -17.87 -10.13 23.38
CA LEU A 656 -17.68 -8.74 22.97
C LEU A 656 -16.89 -7.98 24.04
N ALA A 657 -15.72 -7.45 23.67
CA ALA A 657 -14.91 -6.63 24.58
C ALA A 657 -15.67 -5.39 25.03
N GLU A 658 -16.47 -4.83 24.14
CA GLU A 658 -17.27 -3.64 24.39
C GLU A 658 -18.35 -3.90 25.45
N ALA A 659 -18.90 -5.12 25.51
CA ALA A 659 -19.83 -5.53 26.56
C ALA A 659 -19.12 -5.71 27.93
N ARG A 660 -17.80 -5.93 27.92
CA ARG A 660 -16.95 -5.90 29.13
C ARG A 660 -16.50 -4.48 29.51
N GLY A 661 -16.86 -3.46 28.71
CA GLY A 661 -16.37 -2.08 28.88
C GLY A 661 -14.90 -1.91 28.48
N GLU A 662 -14.39 -2.79 27.62
CA GLU A 662 -13.00 -2.81 27.15
C GLU A 662 -12.94 -2.37 25.68
N SER A 663 -11.88 -1.64 25.31
CA SER A 663 -11.50 -1.41 23.91
C SER A 663 -10.39 -2.39 23.57
N SER A 664 -10.63 -3.31 22.62
CA SER A 664 -9.65 -4.36 22.28
C SER A 664 -9.49 -4.54 20.78
N SER A 665 -8.30 -4.19 20.27
CA SER A 665 -7.95 -4.39 18.86
C SER A 665 -7.82 -5.88 18.50
N PHE A 666 -7.44 -6.70 19.49
CA PHE A 666 -7.41 -8.14 19.37
C PHE A 666 -8.84 -8.72 19.28
N ALA A 667 -9.75 -8.28 20.17
CA ALA A 667 -11.12 -8.78 20.21
C ALA A 667 -11.94 -8.39 18.98
N ASP A 668 -11.69 -7.21 18.40
CA ASP A 668 -12.32 -6.75 17.16
C ASP A 668 -12.15 -7.76 16.02
N ASN A 669 -11.01 -8.44 15.97
CA ASN A 669 -10.71 -9.42 14.95
C ASN A 669 -11.28 -10.81 15.27
N LEU A 670 -11.75 -11.12 16.49
CA LEU A 670 -12.18 -12.48 16.87
C LEU A 670 -13.31 -13.00 15.98
N PHE A 671 -14.29 -12.16 15.67
CA PHE A 671 -15.52 -12.57 14.97
C PHE A 671 -15.37 -12.63 13.45
N THR A 672 -14.37 -11.94 12.92
CA THR A 672 -13.95 -12.02 11.51
C THR A 672 -12.76 -12.97 11.33
N SER A 673 -12.26 -13.58 12.42
CA SER A 673 -11.10 -14.47 12.42
C SER A 673 -11.41 -15.94 12.15
N SER A 674 -10.32 -16.67 11.94
CA SER A 674 -10.21 -18.13 11.92
C SER A 674 -10.84 -18.88 13.08
N LEU A 675 -11.16 -18.25 14.23
CA LEU A 675 -11.74 -18.97 15.38
C LEU A 675 -13.14 -19.53 15.15
N ILE A 676 -13.88 -19.04 14.15
CA ILE A 676 -15.19 -19.60 13.82
C ILE A 676 -15.13 -21.09 13.42
N VAL A 677 -13.94 -21.63 13.08
CA VAL A 677 -13.74 -23.07 12.85
C VAL A 677 -13.76 -23.90 14.14
N VAL A 678 -13.58 -23.28 15.30
CA VAL A 678 -13.55 -23.96 16.61
C VAL A 678 -14.97 -24.08 17.19
N ALA A 679 -15.43 -25.31 17.43
CA ALA A 679 -16.80 -25.57 17.89
C ALA A 679 -17.15 -24.83 19.19
N GLY A 680 -16.26 -24.86 20.19
CA GLY A 680 -16.47 -24.13 21.45
C GLY A 680 -16.60 -22.62 21.27
N PHE A 681 -15.92 -22.02 20.29
CA PHE A 681 -16.09 -20.60 19.99
C PHE A 681 -17.45 -20.33 19.33
N ARG A 682 -17.88 -21.18 18.38
CA ARG A 682 -19.22 -21.07 17.75
C ARG A 682 -20.35 -21.18 18.77
N GLU A 683 -20.23 -22.08 19.75
CA GLU A 683 -21.18 -22.19 20.87
C GLU A 683 -21.30 -20.84 21.61
N GLY A 684 -20.18 -20.18 21.90
CA GLY A 684 -20.15 -18.89 22.58
C GLY A 684 -20.73 -17.75 21.73
N VAL A 685 -20.48 -17.75 20.42
CA VAL A 685 -21.08 -16.80 19.47
C VAL A 685 -22.61 -16.96 19.44
N LEU A 686 -23.12 -18.20 19.42
CA LEU A 686 -24.55 -18.47 19.48
C LEU A 686 -25.17 -17.98 20.80
N ALA A 687 -24.46 -18.14 21.93
CA ALA A 687 -24.89 -17.58 23.20
C ALA A 687 -24.90 -16.04 23.19
N GLY A 688 -23.89 -15.40 22.59
CA GLY A 688 -23.83 -13.95 22.42
C GLY A 688 -24.93 -13.39 21.53
N LEU A 689 -25.35 -14.11 20.48
CA LEU A 689 -26.49 -13.73 19.63
C LEU A 689 -27.83 -13.79 20.38
N ALA A 690 -27.90 -14.48 21.52
CA ALA A 690 -29.06 -14.48 22.40
C ALA A 690 -29.05 -13.33 23.43
N ASP A 691 -27.93 -12.60 23.60
CA ASP A 691 -27.81 -11.51 24.56
C ASP A 691 -28.46 -10.21 24.02
N LYS A 692 -29.63 -9.88 24.56
CA LYS A 692 -30.38 -8.67 24.21
C LYS A 692 -30.06 -7.47 25.13
N ALA A 693 -28.99 -7.53 25.94
CA ALA A 693 -28.60 -6.42 26.78
C ALA A 693 -28.30 -5.15 25.95
N PRO A 694 -28.74 -3.95 26.40
CA PRO A 694 -28.36 -2.70 25.76
C PRO A 694 -26.85 -2.50 25.77
N LEU A 695 -26.25 -2.15 24.62
CA LEU A 695 -24.81 -1.97 24.49
C LEU A 695 -24.42 -0.51 24.21
N GLY A 696 -25.09 0.16 23.26
CA GLY A 696 -24.72 1.51 22.87
C GLY A 696 -25.68 2.17 21.87
N THR A 697 -25.26 3.29 21.32
CA THR A 697 -25.98 4.01 20.25
C THR A 697 -25.09 4.21 19.02
N VAL A 698 -25.70 4.23 17.83
CA VAL A 698 -25.04 4.52 16.55
C VAL A 698 -25.61 5.78 15.93
N GLU A 699 -24.76 6.63 15.36
CA GLU A 699 -25.14 7.91 14.76
C GLU A 699 -24.40 8.12 13.44
N ARG A 700 -25.05 8.73 12.45
CA ARG A 700 -24.42 9.21 11.22
C ARG A 700 -24.12 10.70 11.33
N ASP A 701 -22.88 11.10 11.11
CA ASP A 701 -22.49 12.52 11.10
C ASP A 701 -22.73 13.23 9.76
N ALA A 702 -22.59 14.55 9.76
CA ALA A 702 -22.79 15.42 8.58
C ALA A 702 -21.77 15.21 7.45
N ARG A 703 -20.65 14.52 7.72
CA ARG A 703 -19.60 14.18 6.76
C ARG A 703 -19.78 12.75 6.21
N GLY A 704 -20.82 12.04 6.66
CA GLY A 704 -21.11 10.66 6.28
C GLY A 704 -20.42 9.59 7.14
N GLY A 705 -19.67 9.98 8.17
CA GLY A 705 -19.05 9.06 9.13
C GLY A 705 -20.07 8.41 10.05
N VAL A 706 -19.78 7.20 10.52
CA VAL A 706 -20.65 6.45 11.44
C VAL A 706 -19.96 6.33 12.80
N HIS A 707 -20.62 6.83 13.84
CA HIS A 707 -20.11 6.87 15.21
C HIS A 707 -20.86 5.86 16.09
N CYS A 708 -20.14 4.92 16.68
CA CYS A 708 -20.68 4.02 17.71
C CYS A 708 -20.27 4.52 19.10
N LYS A 709 -21.25 4.82 19.95
CA LYS A 709 -21.07 5.28 21.34
C LYS A 709 -21.42 4.12 22.29
N ILE A 710 -20.40 3.58 22.96
CA ILE A 710 -20.55 2.51 23.96
C ILE A 710 -20.01 3.02 25.29
N LYS A 711 -20.69 2.69 26.39
CA LYS A 711 -20.32 3.17 27.72
C LYS A 711 -18.91 2.69 28.11
N ASN A 712 -18.08 3.61 28.64
CA ASN A 712 -16.71 3.35 29.09
C ASN A 712 -15.71 2.92 27.98
N VAL A 713 -16.11 2.99 26.71
CA VAL A 713 -15.25 2.75 25.54
C VAL A 713 -15.17 4.06 24.76
N PRO A 714 -13.98 4.50 24.29
CA PRO A 714 -13.88 5.65 23.39
C PRO A 714 -14.79 5.46 22.17
N ALA A 715 -15.49 6.51 21.75
CA ALA A 715 -16.34 6.44 20.56
C ALA A 715 -15.51 6.01 19.34
N VAL A 716 -15.95 4.96 18.65
CA VAL A 716 -15.26 4.41 17.48
C VAL A 716 -15.92 4.97 16.23
N ASN A 717 -15.10 5.51 15.31
CA ASN A 717 -15.55 6.02 14.03
C ASN A 717 -15.29 4.98 12.94
N TYR A 718 -16.34 4.58 12.24
CA TYR A 718 -16.26 3.65 11.12
C TYR A 718 -16.43 4.40 9.80
N GLY A 719 -15.68 3.97 8.77
CA GLY A 719 -15.85 4.48 7.41
C GLY A 719 -17.27 4.22 6.88
N SER A 720 -17.78 5.15 6.06
CA SER A 720 -19.12 5.07 5.48
C SER A 720 -19.36 3.82 4.61
N SER A 721 -18.29 3.23 4.05
CA SER A 721 -18.34 2.04 3.22
C SER A 721 -18.76 0.76 3.95
N SER A 722 -18.72 0.75 5.29
CA SER A 722 -19.11 -0.42 6.10
C SER A 722 -20.61 -0.45 6.44
N PHE A 723 -21.39 0.53 5.99
CA PHE A 723 -22.80 0.67 6.29
C PHE A 723 -23.61 1.04 5.06
N HIS A 724 -24.82 0.50 4.95
CA HIS A 724 -25.82 1.02 4.03
C HIS A 724 -26.53 2.22 4.69
N LEU A 725 -26.23 3.43 4.21
CA LEU A 725 -26.66 4.68 4.84
C LEU A 725 -27.82 5.40 4.12
N GLU A 726 -28.40 4.78 3.09
CA GLU A 726 -29.52 5.37 2.36
C GLU A 726 -30.75 5.55 3.27
N GLY A 727 -31.34 6.75 3.26
CA GLY A 727 -32.49 7.09 4.10
C GLY A 727 -32.19 7.29 5.59
N ILE A 728 -30.93 7.15 6.03
CA ILE A 728 -30.54 7.37 7.43
C ILE A 728 -30.37 8.86 7.72
N THR A 729 -31.09 9.36 8.73
CA THR A 729 -31.08 10.76 9.14
C THR A 729 -29.77 11.11 9.86
N ILE A 730 -29.17 12.24 9.50
CA ILE A 730 -27.92 12.74 10.10
C ILE A 730 -28.22 13.29 11.51
N GLY A 731 -27.33 12.99 12.46
CA GLY A 731 -27.41 13.54 13.82
C GLY A 731 -28.40 12.84 14.76
N VAL A 732 -29.01 11.74 14.31
CA VAL A 732 -29.97 10.95 15.11
C VAL A 732 -29.27 9.71 15.66
N GLU A 733 -29.35 9.52 16.98
CA GLU A 733 -28.84 8.34 17.65
C GLU A 733 -29.84 7.18 17.60
N HIS A 734 -29.36 6.00 17.24
CA HIS A 734 -30.12 4.76 17.22
C HIS A 734 -29.55 3.76 18.24
N PRO A 735 -30.31 3.30 19.24
CA PRO A 735 -29.82 2.32 20.21
C PRO A 735 -29.65 0.94 19.58
N PHE A 736 -28.65 0.19 20.05
CA PHE A 736 -28.41 -1.22 19.68
C PHE A 736 -27.99 -2.06 20.89
N ARG A 737 -28.23 -3.37 20.79
CA ARG A 737 -27.97 -4.38 21.83
C ARG A 737 -26.69 -5.17 21.54
N SER A 738 -26.24 -5.98 22.49
CA SER A 738 -25.09 -6.89 22.31
C SER A 738 -25.26 -7.81 21.09
N CYS A 739 -26.42 -8.45 20.95
CA CYS A 739 -26.71 -9.33 19.81
C CYS A 739 -26.69 -8.59 18.46
N ASP A 740 -27.13 -7.34 18.41
CA ASP A 740 -27.14 -6.51 17.19
C ASP A 740 -25.70 -6.23 16.74
N PHE A 741 -24.85 -5.83 17.69
CA PHE A 741 -23.45 -5.51 17.40
C PHE A 741 -22.64 -6.74 17.01
N LEU A 742 -22.90 -7.89 17.66
CA LEU A 742 -22.30 -9.16 17.28
C LEU A 742 -22.73 -9.61 15.88
N ALA A 743 -24.02 -9.53 15.56
CA ALA A 743 -24.54 -9.88 14.23
C ALA A 743 -23.94 -8.99 13.14
N TRP A 744 -23.75 -7.69 13.42
CA TRP A 744 -23.05 -6.78 12.53
C TRP A 744 -21.60 -7.21 12.28
N LYS A 745 -20.81 -7.51 13.32
CA LYS A 745 -19.43 -8.00 13.14
C LYS A 745 -19.36 -9.34 12.38
N LEU A 746 -20.32 -10.24 12.59
CA LEU A 746 -20.39 -11.52 11.87
C LEU A 746 -20.78 -11.37 10.40
N SER A 747 -21.46 -10.29 10.01
CA SER A 747 -21.96 -10.11 8.64
C SER A 747 -20.84 -10.06 7.59
N SER A 748 -19.60 -9.82 8.00
CA SER A 748 -18.43 -9.88 7.11
C SER A 748 -17.97 -11.30 6.77
N LEU A 749 -18.48 -12.33 7.46
CA LEU A 749 -18.19 -13.73 7.15
C LEU A 749 -18.89 -14.12 5.84
N GLU A 750 -18.21 -14.95 5.04
CA GLU A 750 -18.71 -15.42 3.76
C GLU A 750 -20.12 -16.04 3.86
N GLY A 751 -21.10 -15.46 3.16
CA GLY A 751 -22.48 -15.94 3.12
C GLY A 751 -23.32 -15.64 4.35
N CYS A 752 -22.76 -14.93 5.34
CA CYS A 752 -23.48 -14.54 6.55
C CYS A 752 -24.53 -13.47 6.22
N PRO A 753 -25.77 -13.56 6.76
CA PRO A 753 -26.83 -12.60 6.46
C PRO A 753 -26.40 -11.13 6.66
N GLU A 754 -26.91 -10.25 5.79
CA GLU A 754 -26.68 -8.81 5.91
C GLU A 754 -27.21 -8.30 7.25
N PHE A 755 -26.47 -7.37 7.87
CA PHE A 755 -26.89 -6.71 9.10
C PHE A 755 -26.53 -5.24 9.08
N ASN A 756 -27.42 -4.38 9.56
CA ASN A 756 -27.17 -2.95 9.71
C ASN A 756 -27.69 -2.43 11.05
N LEU A 757 -26.83 -1.73 11.80
CA LEU A 757 -27.16 -1.19 13.12
C LEU A 757 -28.27 -0.13 13.07
N PHE A 758 -28.48 0.55 11.94
CA PHE A 758 -29.52 1.57 11.78
C PHE A 758 -30.91 1.00 11.48
N TRP A 759 -31.06 -0.31 11.24
CA TRP A 759 -32.37 -0.89 10.96
C TRP A 759 -33.30 -0.82 12.17
N PRO A 760 -34.64 -0.77 11.93
CA PRO A 760 -35.63 -0.96 12.99
C PRO A 760 -35.37 -2.26 13.75
N GLU A 761 -35.64 -2.26 15.06
CA GLU A 761 -35.33 -3.39 15.94
C GLU A 761 -35.95 -4.71 15.46
N THR A 762 -37.16 -4.69 14.90
CA THR A 762 -37.83 -5.87 14.33
C THR A 762 -37.03 -6.51 13.19
N ARG A 763 -36.50 -5.69 12.27
CA ARG A 763 -35.65 -6.15 11.17
C ARG A 763 -34.29 -6.64 11.68
N ARG A 764 -33.75 -6.01 12.74
CA ARG A 764 -32.53 -6.51 13.40
C ARG A 764 -32.78 -7.88 14.06
N ASP A 765 -33.90 -8.07 14.74
CA ASP A 765 -34.28 -9.37 15.34
C ASP A 765 -34.39 -10.47 14.28
N GLU A 766 -35.00 -10.18 13.12
CA GLU A 766 -35.07 -11.11 11.98
C GLU A 766 -33.67 -11.47 11.45
N ALA A 767 -32.79 -10.48 11.31
CA ALA A 767 -31.41 -10.68 10.85
C ALA A 767 -30.57 -11.48 11.88
N VAL A 768 -30.70 -11.20 13.19
CA VAL A 768 -30.06 -11.99 14.26
C VAL A 768 -30.52 -13.45 14.17
N ALA A 769 -31.82 -13.69 14.01
CA ALA A 769 -32.36 -15.03 13.87
C ALA A 769 -31.79 -15.75 12.62
N ALA A 770 -31.66 -15.03 11.51
CA ALA A 770 -31.04 -15.56 10.30
C ALA A 770 -29.56 -15.93 10.53
N CYS A 771 -28.79 -15.10 11.25
CA CYS A 771 -27.39 -15.40 11.61
C CYS A 771 -27.29 -16.66 12.48
N VAL A 772 -28.23 -16.86 13.43
CA VAL A 772 -28.29 -18.07 14.25
C VAL A 772 -28.56 -19.31 13.40
N VAL A 773 -29.51 -19.26 12.46
CA VAL A 773 -29.81 -20.36 11.54
C VAL A 773 -28.61 -20.66 10.64
N TYR A 774 -27.97 -19.62 10.10
CA TYR A 774 -26.77 -19.72 9.29
C TYR A 774 -25.64 -20.44 10.03
N LEU A 775 -25.29 -19.99 11.25
CA LEU A 775 -24.20 -20.59 12.03
C LEU A 775 -24.49 -22.04 12.44
N LYS A 776 -25.75 -22.36 12.81
CA LYS A 776 -26.13 -23.74 13.14
C LYS A 776 -26.05 -24.68 11.93
N ARG A 777 -26.38 -24.17 10.74
CA ARG A 777 -26.42 -24.98 9.51
C ARG A 777 -25.04 -25.13 8.87
N PHE A 778 -24.22 -24.09 8.88
CA PHE A 778 -22.96 -24.03 8.13
C PHE A 778 -21.72 -23.89 9.01
N GLY A 779 -21.85 -23.80 10.34
CA GLY A 779 -20.72 -23.60 11.24
C GLY A 779 -19.60 -24.64 11.11
N ASP A 780 -19.96 -25.91 10.86
CA ASP A 780 -18.99 -27.00 10.64
C ASP A 780 -18.39 -27.03 9.22
N ARG A 781 -18.81 -26.10 8.35
CA ARG A 781 -18.32 -25.97 6.98
C ARG A 781 -17.22 -24.93 6.84
N PHE A 782 -16.97 -24.12 7.87
CA PHE A 782 -15.87 -23.17 7.84
C PHE A 782 -14.51 -23.87 7.81
N THR A 783 -13.59 -23.34 7.00
CA THR A 783 -12.23 -23.84 6.84
C THR A 783 -11.24 -22.69 6.66
N LEU A 784 -9.97 -22.96 6.98
CA LEU A 784 -8.86 -22.03 6.75
C LEU A 784 -8.19 -22.25 5.39
N ALA A 785 -8.63 -23.25 4.63
CA ALA A 785 -8.12 -23.50 3.29
C ALA A 785 -8.62 -22.42 2.32
N ALA A 786 -7.69 -21.69 1.72
CA ALA A 786 -8.00 -20.69 0.70
C ALA A 786 -8.70 -21.32 -0.52
N HIS A 787 -9.56 -20.54 -1.18
CA HIS A 787 -10.14 -20.91 -2.48
C HIS A 787 -9.15 -20.65 -3.64
N PRO A 788 -9.21 -21.42 -4.73
CA PRO A 788 -8.40 -21.16 -5.93
C PRO A 788 -8.87 -19.91 -6.72
N GLY A 789 -7.94 -19.05 -7.16
CA GLY A 789 -8.21 -17.85 -8.00
C GLY A 789 -7.95 -16.51 -7.29
N MET A 790 -7.78 -15.41 -8.05
CA MET A 790 -7.46 -14.08 -7.47
C MET A 790 -8.62 -13.57 -6.59
N HIS A 791 -8.29 -13.29 -5.33
CA HIS A 791 -9.20 -12.83 -4.28
C HIS A 791 -9.49 -11.33 -4.41
N ASP A 792 -10.77 -10.97 -4.50
CA ASP A 792 -11.23 -9.63 -4.13
C ASP A 792 -12.50 -9.76 -3.28
N PHE A 793 -12.25 -10.16 -2.02
CA PHE A 793 -13.07 -9.83 -0.88
C PHE A 793 -12.08 -9.32 0.15
N SER A 794 -12.36 -8.21 0.83
CA SER A 794 -11.49 -7.65 1.86
C SER A 794 -11.28 -8.65 3.01
N ASP A 795 -10.30 -9.53 2.83
CA ASP A 795 -9.50 -10.28 3.80
C ASP A 795 -10.27 -11.11 4.87
N SER A 796 -11.27 -11.90 4.46
CA SER A 796 -11.79 -12.95 5.35
C SER A 796 -10.84 -14.15 5.39
N LYS A 797 -10.17 -14.40 6.52
CA LYS A 797 -9.22 -15.52 6.73
C LYS A 797 -9.88 -16.91 6.85
N VAL A 798 -11.17 -17.02 6.53
CA VAL A 798 -12.01 -18.21 6.67
C VAL A 798 -13.00 -18.29 5.52
N HIS A 799 -13.23 -19.51 5.04
CA HIS A 799 -14.13 -19.77 3.92
C HIS A 799 -15.08 -20.92 4.21
N LEU A 800 -16.21 -20.96 3.52
CA LEU A 800 -17.12 -22.11 3.55
C LEU A 800 -16.66 -23.19 2.56
N LYS A 801 -16.66 -24.44 3.01
CA LYS A 801 -16.35 -25.62 2.19
C LYS A 801 -17.48 -26.64 2.25
N PHE A 802 -18.01 -26.96 1.08
CA PHE A 802 -19.07 -27.94 0.92
C PHE A 802 -18.50 -29.27 0.40
N PRO A 803 -19.04 -30.42 0.85
CA PRO A 803 -18.71 -31.72 0.25
C PRO A 803 -19.27 -31.81 -1.18
N ILE A 804 -18.53 -32.47 -2.08
CA ILE A 804 -19.00 -32.70 -3.45
C ILE A 804 -19.82 -33.99 -3.47
N LEU A 805 -21.11 -33.86 -3.76
CA LEU A 805 -22.04 -34.99 -3.79
C LEU A 805 -21.94 -35.75 -5.12
N ALA A 806 -21.98 -37.08 -5.05
CA ALA A 806 -21.99 -37.95 -6.23
C ALA A 806 -23.40 -38.15 -6.84
N LYS A 807 -24.43 -37.53 -6.24
CA LYS A 807 -25.83 -37.55 -6.67
C LYS A 807 -26.47 -36.18 -6.44
N PRO A 808 -27.60 -35.85 -7.10
CA PRO A 808 -28.38 -34.66 -6.76
C PRO A 808 -28.72 -34.61 -5.27
N ALA A 809 -28.66 -33.42 -4.68
CA ALA A 809 -28.88 -33.21 -3.26
C ALA A 809 -30.32 -33.52 -2.86
N THR A 810 -30.48 -34.14 -1.69
CA THR A 810 -31.77 -34.38 -1.03
C THR A 810 -32.12 -33.25 -0.05
N HIS A 811 -33.36 -33.21 0.42
CA HIS A 811 -33.74 -32.31 1.52
C HIS A 811 -32.92 -32.54 2.79
N GLU A 812 -32.49 -33.78 3.06
CA GLU A 812 -31.63 -34.11 4.20
C GLU A 812 -30.21 -33.53 4.03
N ASP A 813 -29.65 -33.59 2.83
CA ASP A 813 -28.33 -33.01 2.54
C ASP A 813 -28.33 -31.49 2.75
N VAL A 814 -29.43 -30.82 2.35
CA VAL A 814 -29.66 -29.39 2.57
C VAL A 814 -29.76 -29.08 4.06
N ALA A 815 -30.56 -29.85 4.82
CA ALA A 815 -30.74 -29.67 6.26
C ALA A 815 -29.43 -29.87 7.04
N ALA A 816 -28.60 -30.83 6.63
CA ALA A 816 -27.29 -31.10 7.22
C ALA A 816 -26.16 -30.14 6.77
N GLY A 817 -26.48 -29.14 5.93
CA GLY A 817 -25.50 -28.20 5.39
C GLY A 817 -24.48 -28.84 4.44
N ARG A 818 -24.77 -30.04 3.90
CA ARG A 818 -23.96 -30.72 2.89
C ARG A 818 -24.23 -30.17 1.48
N ALA A 819 -25.41 -29.59 1.26
CA ALA A 819 -25.82 -28.94 0.03
C ALA A 819 -26.47 -27.57 0.30
N ILE A 820 -26.43 -26.69 -0.69
CA ILE A 820 -27.04 -25.35 -0.64
C ILE A 820 -28.54 -25.46 -0.89
N PHE A 821 -28.93 -26.21 -1.92
CA PHE A 821 -30.32 -26.43 -2.32
C PHE A 821 -30.58 -27.89 -2.72
N SER A 822 -31.85 -28.25 -2.90
CA SER A 822 -32.28 -29.55 -3.44
C SER A 822 -33.40 -29.34 -4.46
N LEU A 823 -33.39 -30.17 -5.51
CA LEU A 823 -34.44 -30.25 -6.53
C LEU A 823 -35.33 -31.49 -6.34
N GLU A 824 -35.21 -32.18 -5.21
CA GLU A 824 -36.04 -33.32 -4.85
C GLU A 824 -37.53 -32.95 -4.94
N GLY A 825 -38.32 -33.83 -5.54
CA GLY A 825 -39.75 -33.62 -5.77
C GLY A 825 -40.12 -32.65 -6.91
N GLN A 826 -39.17 -32.03 -7.61
CA GLN A 826 -39.44 -31.05 -8.68
C GLN A 826 -39.40 -31.61 -10.10
N GLY A 827 -39.10 -32.90 -10.26
CA GLY A 827 -38.98 -33.61 -11.53
C GLY A 827 -37.82 -34.60 -11.53
N GLU A 828 -37.46 -35.10 -12.72
CA GLU A 828 -36.23 -35.87 -12.94
C GLU A 828 -35.02 -34.92 -12.77
N THR A 829 -34.05 -35.30 -11.93
CA THR A 829 -32.89 -34.45 -11.58
C THR A 829 -31.57 -35.16 -11.88
N ARG A 830 -30.53 -34.38 -12.18
CA ARG A 830 -29.16 -34.88 -12.38
C ARG A 830 -28.12 -33.83 -12.01
N LEU A 831 -26.88 -34.28 -11.81
CA LEU A 831 -25.74 -33.37 -11.64
C LEU A 831 -25.38 -32.72 -12.98
N ALA A 832 -25.05 -31.43 -12.95
CA ALA A 832 -24.48 -30.74 -14.09
C ALA A 832 -22.96 -30.93 -14.09
N ASN A 833 -22.37 -31.16 -15.26
CA ASN A 833 -20.92 -31.30 -15.39
C ASN A 833 -20.24 -29.92 -15.27
N LEU A 834 -19.30 -29.80 -14.34
CA LEU A 834 -18.36 -28.68 -14.21
C LEU A 834 -16.95 -29.23 -13.95
N PRO A 835 -15.89 -28.55 -14.41
CA PRO A 835 -14.50 -29.01 -14.29
C PRO A 835 -13.98 -29.17 -12.85
N GLY A 836 -14.71 -28.66 -11.84
CA GLY A 836 -14.39 -28.81 -10.42
C GLY A 836 -15.16 -27.81 -9.55
N PHE A 837 -14.96 -27.86 -8.24
CA PHE A 837 -15.54 -26.92 -7.27
C PHE A 837 -14.49 -26.52 -6.21
N PRO A 838 -14.55 -25.29 -5.67
CA PRO A 838 -15.47 -24.21 -6.07
C PRO A 838 -15.06 -23.58 -7.42
N GLN A 839 -16.00 -22.91 -8.06
CA GLN A 839 -15.75 -22.05 -9.23
C GLN A 839 -16.06 -20.59 -8.88
N GLN A 840 -15.10 -19.69 -9.08
CA GLN A 840 -15.34 -18.26 -8.91
C GLN A 840 -16.42 -17.80 -9.89
N ALA A 841 -17.38 -17.01 -9.41
CA ALA A 841 -18.53 -16.59 -10.19
C ALA A 841 -19.05 -15.21 -9.78
N ARG A 842 -19.88 -14.64 -10.65
CA ARG A 842 -20.70 -13.46 -10.42
C ARG A 842 -22.17 -13.81 -10.63
N TRP A 843 -23.02 -13.35 -9.73
CA TRP A 843 -24.46 -13.41 -9.89
C TRP A 843 -25.00 -12.08 -10.41
N LEU A 844 -25.22 -12.00 -11.72
CA LEU A 844 -25.45 -10.75 -12.46
C LEU A 844 -26.67 -9.94 -12.02
N THR A 845 -27.69 -10.61 -11.50
CA THR A 845 -28.97 -10.02 -11.09
C THR A 845 -29.03 -9.75 -9.58
N LEU A 846 -27.99 -10.13 -8.82
CA LEU A 846 -27.95 -9.94 -7.38
C LEU A 846 -27.80 -8.45 -7.05
N LYS A 847 -28.80 -7.89 -6.36
CA LYS A 847 -28.87 -6.46 -6.00
C LYS A 847 -29.01 -6.23 -4.50
N ASN A 848 -28.37 -7.08 -3.70
CA ASN A 848 -28.49 -7.04 -2.24
C ASN A 848 -27.56 -6.01 -1.57
N MET A 849 -26.42 -5.68 -2.18
CA MET A 849 -25.46 -4.73 -1.62
C MET A 849 -25.08 -3.66 -2.64
N PRO A 850 -25.68 -2.45 -2.60
CA PRO A 850 -25.24 -1.35 -3.43
C PRO A 850 -23.88 -0.83 -2.95
N ILE A 851 -23.00 -0.52 -3.90
CA ILE A 851 -21.72 0.16 -3.68
C ILE A 851 -21.80 1.46 -4.48
N ASP A 852 -21.83 2.59 -3.78
CA ASP A 852 -21.82 3.91 -4.41
C ASP A 852 -20.36 4.33 -4.63
N LEU A 853 -19.90 4.26 -5.88
CA LEU A 853 -18.58 4.69 -6.30
C LEU A 853 -18.68 6.10 -6.87
N THR A 854 -18.05 7.07 -6.21
CA THR A 854 -17.96 8.44 -6.74
C THR A 854 -16.66 8.56 -7.52
N SER A 855 -16.76 8.77 -8.84
CA SER A 855 -15.59 9.04 -9.67
C SER A 855 -14.97 10.40 -9.34
N GLN A 856 -13.73 10.63 -9.79
CA GLN A 856 -12.99 11.87 -9.51
C GLN A 856 -13.68 13.13 -10.04
N ASP A 857 -14.60 12.99 -10.99
CA ASP A 857 -15.46 14.05 -11.55
C ASP A 857 -16.71 14.35 -10.69
N GLY A 858 -16.89 13.64 -9.57
CA GLY A 858 -18.01 13.82 -8.64
C GLY A 858 -19.28 13.06 -9.04
N VAL A 859 -19.25 12.21 -10.08
CA VAL A 859 -20.41 11.38 -10.47
C VAL A 859 -20.45 10.13 -9.61
N THR A 860 -21.54 9.93 -8.87
CA THR A 860 -21.77 8.70 -8.11
C THR A 860 -22.44 7.64 -9.00
N HIS A 861 -21.74 6.54 -9.25
CA HIS A 861 -22.27 5.34 -9.89
C HIS A 861 -22.59 4.28 -8.84
N ARG A 862 -23.80 3.71 -8.94
CA ARG A 862 -24.23 2.61 -8.07
C ARG A 862 -23.91 1.28 -8.72
N GLU A 863 -23.00 0.54 -8.11
CA GLU A 863 -22.69 -0.84 -8.44
C GLU A 863 -23.28 -1.79 -7.40
N TYR A 864 -23.19 -3.10 -7.63
CA TYR A 864 -23.60 -4.12 -6.67
C TYR A 864 -22.52 -5.17 -6.50
N ASN A 865 -22.28 -5.60 -5.26
CA ASN A 865 -21.40 -6.74 -5.02
C ASN A 865 -22.08 -8.03 -5.48
N THR A 866 -21.63 -8.53 -6.63
CA THR A 866 -22.18 -9.73 -7.28
C THR A 866 -21.23 -10.92 -7.21
N ASN A 867 -20.04 -10.76 -6.62
CA ASN A 867 -18.99 -11.76 -6.61
C ASN A 867 -19.29 -12.90 -5.62
N GLY A 868 -18.78 -14.10 -5.92
CA GLY A 868 -18.87 -15.26 -5.04
C GLY A 868 -18.30 -16.54 -5.66
N TYR A 869 -18.71 -17.68 -5.12
CA TYR A 869 -18.29 -19.01 -5.53
C TYR A 869 -19.47 -19.94 -5.75
N VAL A 870 -19.41 -20.74 -6.81
CA VAL A 870 -20.32 -21.84 -7.07
C VAL A 870 -19.75 -23.13 -6.48
N TRP A 871 -20.57 -23.83 -5.70
CA TRP A 871 -20.21 -25.06 -4.98
C TRP A 871 -21.07 -26.29 -5.35
N GLN A 872 -22.19 -26.06 -6.03
CA GLN A 872 -23.15 -27.09 -6.39
C GLN A 872 -23.70 -26.77 -7.77
N ALA A 873 -23.92 -27.78 -8.62
CA ALA A 873 -24.50 -27.60 -9.94
C ALA A 873 -25.43 -28.78 -10.26
N GLU A 874 -26.72 -28.49 -10.44
CA GLU A 874 -27.76 -29.50 -10.66
C GLU A 874 -28.72 -29.04 -11.74
N GLU A 875 -29.33 -30.01 -12.41
CA GLU A 875 -30.36 -29.79 -13.42
C GLU A 875 -31.64 -30.52 -13.04
N VAL A 876 -32.78 -29.90 -13.38
CA VAL A 876 -34.10 -30.52 -13.31
C VAL A 876 -34.76 -30.48 -14.68
N ARG A 877 -35.44 -31.56 -15.03
CA ARG A 877 -36.16 -31.67 -16.29
C ARG A 877 -37.43 -30.81 -16.26
N LYS A 878 -37.57 -29.90 -17.23
CA LYS A 878 -38.75 -29.07 -17.47
C LYS A 878 -39.20 -29.22 -18.91
N GLY A 879 -40.36 -29.86 -19.11
CA GLY A 879 -40.83 -30.22 -20.45
C GLY A 879 -39.84 -31.12 -21.19
N TYR A 880 -39.38 -30.68 -22.36
CA TYR A 880 -38.39 -31.40 -23.17
C TYR A 880 -36.93 -31.01 -22.87
N GLY A 881 -36.69 -30.03 -22.00
CA GLY A 881 -35.35 -29.50 -21.70
C GLY A 881 -34.89 -29.72 -20.27
N TRP A 882 -33.63 -29.37 -20.02
CA TRP A 882 -33.01 -29.34 -18.69
C TRP A 882 -32.78 -27.90 -18.27
N GLU A 883 -33.27 -27.54 -17.08
CA GLU A 883 -33.01 -26.24 -16.46
C GLU A 883 -31.93 -26.41 -15.39
N ARG A 884 -30.89 -25.56 -15.44
CA ARG A 884 -29.72 -25.67 -14.57
C ARG A 884 -29.74 -24.62 -13.46
N PHE A 885 -29.34 -25.05 -12.28
CA PHE A 885 -29.17 -24.21 -11.10
C PHE A 885 -27.79 -24.40 -10.46
N TYR A 886 -27.26 -23.32 -9.90
CA TYR A 886 -26.01 -23.31 -9.16
C TYR A 886 -26.25 -22.98 -7.68
N GLY A 887 -25.51 -23.64 -6.80
CA GLY A 887 -25.45 -23.27 -5.39
C GLY A 887 -24.33 -22.25 -5.24
N PHE A 888 -24.72 -21.01 -4.97
CA PHE A 888 -23.85 -19.85 -4.95
C PHE A 888 -23.65 -19.35 -3.52
N VAL A 889 -22.41 -19.01 -3.20
CA VAL A 889 -21.97 -18.41 -1.94
C VAL A 889 -21.34 -17.06 -2.27
N GLY A 890 -21.98 -15.97 -1.86
CA GLY A 890 -21.48 -14.60 -1.98
C GLY A 890 -21.36 -13.94 -0.60
N HIS A 891 -21.11 -12.63 -0.57
CA HIS A 891 -20.82 -11.93 0.70
C HIS A 891 -21.95 -12.06 1.75
N HIS A 892 -23.21 -11.83 1.37
CA HIS A 892 -24.37 -11.95 2.27
C HIS A 892 -25.41 -12.99 1.84
N VAL A 893 -25.02 -13.94 0.99
CA VAL A 893 -25.98 -14.85 0.36
C VAL A 893 -25.41 -16.25 0.19
N ILE A 894 -26.20 -17.24 0.60
CA ILE A 894 -26.03 -18.65 0.25
C ILE A 894 -27.35 -19.13 -0.34
N ALA A 895 -27.40 -19.28 -1.66
CA ALA A 895 -28.67 -19.54 -2.33
C ALA A 895 -28.52 -20.29 -3.65
N ARG A 896 -29.68 -20.75 -4.14
CA ARG A 896 -29.84 -21.31 -5.48
C ARG A 896 -29.95 -20.16 -6.50
N ALA A 897 -29.00 -20.08 -7.42
CA ALA A 897 -28.99 -19.14 -8.53
C ALA A 897 -29.35 -19.85 -9.85
N PRO A 898 -30.20 -19.26 -10.72
CA PRO A 898 -30.40 -19.77 -12.07
C PRO A 898 -29.10 -19.68 -12.87
N ALA A 899 -28.81 -20.71 -13.69
CA ALA A 899 -27.58 -20.74 -14.47
C ALA A 899 -27.43 -19.58 -15.48
N SER A 900 -28.56 -19.04 -15.97
CA SER A 900 -28.58 -17.88 -16.88
C SER A 900 -28.14 -16.57 -16.22
N GLU A 901 -28.09 -16.52 -14.88
CA GLU A 901 -27.72 -15.33 -14.11
C GLU A 901 -26.29 -15.41 -13.57
N ILE A 902 -25.57 -16.49 -13.89
CA ILE A 902 -24.21 -16.75 -13.43
C ILE A 902 -23.21 -16.49 -14.56
N GLU A 903 -22.16 -15.75 -14.24
CA GLU A 903 -20.92 -15.68 -15.02
C GLU A 903 -19.75 -16.20 -14.19
N PHE A 904 -18.98 -17.12 -14.73
CA PHE A 904 -17.76 -17.59 -14.10
C PHE A 904 -16.60 -16.61 -14.31
N GLY A 905 -15.77 -16.47 -13.27
CA GLY A 905 -14.54 -15.68 -13.26
C GLY A 905 -13.28 -16.50 -13.57
N GLY A 906 -12.10 -15.87 -13.38
CA GLY A 906 -10.79 -16.52 -13.46
C GLY A 906 -9.72 -15.69 -14.18
N GLN A 907 -8.49 -16.20 -14.23
CA GLN A 907 -7.31 -15.57 -14.85
C GLN A 907 -7.32 -15.59 -16.39
N TYR A 908 -8.49 -15.72 -17.03
CA TYR A 908 -8.61 -15.97 -18.48
C TYR A 908 -8.48 -14.70 -19.36
N GLY A 909 -8.17 -13.55 -18.75
CA GLY A 909 -7.98 -12.29 -19.47
C GLY A 909 -9.23 -11.38 -19.54
N PRO A 910 -9.23 -10.39 -20.46
CA PRO A 910 -10.30 -9.42 -20.65
C PRO A 910 -11.58 -10.03 -21.24
N LYS A 911 -12.71 -9.37 -20.94
CA LYS A 911 -14.05 -9.91 -21.16
C LYS A 911 -14.67 -9.42 -22.47
N LEU A 912 -15.06 -10.33 -23.38
CA LEU A 912 -15.83 -9.95 -24.57
C LEU A 912 -17.32 -9.73 -24.23
N LYS A 913 -17.92 -8.74 -24.89
CA LYS A 913 -19.37 -8.47 -24.84
C LYS A 913 -20.12 -9.62 -25.50
N GLY A 914 -20.71 -10.51 -24.71
CA GLY A 914 -21.43 -11.69 -25.21
C GLY A 914 -21.24 -12.95 -24.38
N GLY A 915 -20.37 -12.91 -23.36
CA GLY A 915 -20.21 -14.04 -22.44
C GLY A 915 -19.07 -15.00 -22.78
N LEU A 916 -18.19 -14.62 -23.72
CA LEU A 916 -16.99 -15.37 -24.06
C LEU A 916 -15.73 -14.62 -23.63
N ASP A 917 -14.71 -15.35 -23.18
CA ASP A 917 -13.35 -14.84 -22.93
C ASP A 917 -12.43 -15.16 -24.11
N ALA A 918 -11.45 -14.30 -24.36
CA ALA A 918 -10.41 -14.50 -25.36
C ALA A 918 -9.01 -14.36 -24.76
N LEU A 919 -8.22 -15.42 -24.89
CA LEU A 919 -6.87 -15.51 -24.36
C LEU A 919 -5.86 -15.77 -25.48
N ALA A 920 -4.99 -14.80 -25.77
CA ALA A 920 -3.84 -14.94 -26.65
C ALA A 920 -2.63 -15.43 -25.84
N GLU A 921 -2.10 -16.59 -26.21
CA GLU A 921 -0.91 -17.18 -25.59
C GLU A 921 0.11 -17.61 -26.63
N ARG A 922 1.38 -17.67 -26.22
CA ARG A 922 2.43 -18.27 -27.04
C ARG A 922 2.17 -19.78 -27.12
N ALA A 923 2.26 -20.35 -28.32
CA ALA A 923 2.10 -21.79 -28.52
C ALA A 923 3.15 -22.63 -27.78
N GLU A 924 4.31 -22.04 -27.47
CA GLU A 924 5.37 -22.60 -26.63
C GLU A 924 5.51 -21.74 -25.35
N PRO A 925 4.77 -22.02 -24.27
CA PRO A 925 4.65 -21.11 -23.12
C PRO A 925 5.98 -20.80 -22.43
N ARG A 926 6.93 -21.75 -22.45
CA ARG A 926 8.26 -21.65 -21.83
C ARG A 926 9.25 -20.79 -22.64
N LYS A 927 8.98 -20.53 -23.91
CA LYS A 927 9.89 -19.76 -24.78
C LYS A 927 9.49 -18.29 -24.74
N THR A 928 10.30 -17.48 -24.06
CA THR A 928 10.09 -16.02 -23.94
C THR A 928 10.93 -15.22 -24.93
N ARG A 929 11.99 -15.83 -25.48
CA ARG A 929 12.91 -15.26 -26.46
C ARG A 929 12.89 -16.04 -27.77
N TYR A 930 12.82 -15.32 -28.88
CA TYR A 930 12.82 -15.85 -30.24
C TYR A 930 14.00 -15.28 -31.03
N GLU A 931 14.57 -16.08 -31.93
CA GLU A 931 15.55 -15.58 -32.89
C GLU A 931 14.84 -14.70 -33.94
N PRO A 932 15.45 -13.58 -34.38
CA PRO A 932 14.89 -12.76 -35.45
C PRO A 932 14.52 -13.59 -36.69
N GLY A 933 13.29 -13.42 -37.18
CA GLY A 933 12.79 -14.09 -38.38
C GLY A 933 12.41 -15.57 -38.23
N ARG A 934 12.48 -16.15 -37.02
CA ARG A 934 11.92 -17.49 -36.76
C ARG A 934 10.41 -17.42 -36.50
N PRO A 935 9.65 -18.49 -36.85
CA PRO A 935 8.23 -18.58 -36.54
C PRO A 935 7.90 -18.28 -35.08
N ILE A 936 6.93 -17.39 -34.85
CA ILE A 936 6.40 -17.06 -33.53
C ILE A 936 4.91 -17.44 -33.53
N ALA A 937 4.66 -18.71 -33.19
CA ALA A 937 3.31 -19.25 -33.14
C ALA A 937 2.56 -18.73 -31.90
N VAL A 938 1.39 -18.12 -32.14
CA VAL A 938 0.44 -17.68 -31.12
C VAL A 938 -0.83 -18.52 -31.26
N ALA A 939 -1.34 -18.99 -30.13
CA ALA A 939 -2.61 -19.68 -30.01
C ALA A 939 -3.62 -18.74 -29.33
N MET A 940 -4.82 -18.66 -29.89
CA MET A 940 -5.96 -17.97 -29.30
C MET A 940 -6.90 -19.01 -28.71
N GLN A 941 -7.18 -18.91 -27.41
CA GLN A 941 -8.16 -19.72 -26.73
C GLN A 941 -9.44 -18.92 -26.50
N ILE A 942 -10.58 -19.55 -26.76
CA ILE A 942 -11.90 -19.00 -26.44
C ILE A 942 -12.54 -19.86 -25.36
N ARG A 943 -13.07 -19.20 -24.32
CA ARG A 943 -13.73 -19.85 -23.19
C ARG A 943 -15.14 -19.31 -22.98
N ASN A 944 -16.08 -20.19 -22.66
CA ASN A 944 -17.42 -19.78 -22.23
C ASN A 944 -17.44 -19.35 -20.75
N ARG A 945 -17.74 -18.07 -20.50
CA ARG A 945 -17.87 -17.51 -19.15
C ARG A 945 -19.27 -17.77 -18.56
N LEU A 946 -20.29 -17.97 -19.40
CA LEU A 946 -21.68 -18.03 -18.94
C LEU A 946 -21.95 -19.33 -18.18
N GLY A 947 -22.88 -19.27 -17.23
CA GLY A 947 -23.41 -20.44 -16.52
C GLY A 947 -24.23 -21.39 -17.40
N VAL A 948 -24.54 -20.98 -18.63
CA VAL A 948 -25.26 -21.77 -19.64
C VAL A 948 -24.36 -22.08 -20.83
N ALA A 949 -24.77 -23.08 -21.61
CA ALA A 949 -24.08 -23.37 -22.86
C ALA A 949 -24.15 -22.16 -23.81
N HIS A 950 -23.07 -21.89 -24.52
CA HIS A 950 -22.98 -20.75 -25.45
C HIS A 950 -22.37 -21.18 -26.77
N VAL A 951 -22.87 -20.61 -27.87
CA VAL A 951 -22.41 -20.96 -29.22
C VAL A 951 -21.22 -20.08 -29.58
N SER A 952 -20.20 -20.67 -30.21
CA SER A 952 -19.04 -19.96 -30.74
C SER A 952 -18.75 -20.45 -32.17
N PRO A 953 -18.30 -19.59 -33.09
CA PRO A 953 -17.76 -20.02 -34.38
C PRO A 953 -16.61 -21.02 -34.21
N THR A 954 -16.38 -21.86 -35.23
CA THR A 954 -15.26 -22.82 -35.22
C THR A 954 -14.06 -22.38 -36.07
N GLU A 955 -14.24 -21.40 -36.94
CA GLU A 955 -13.24 -20.99 -37.94
C GLU A 955 -12.89 -19.51 -37.79
N PHE A 956 -11.67 -19.23 -37.30
CA PHE A 956 -11.14 -17.87 -37.09
C PHE A 956 -9.96 -17.54 -38.00
N VAL A 957 -9.27 -18.55 -38.53
CA VAL A 957 -8.17 -18.42 -39.49
C VAL A 957 -8.30 -19.52 -40.54
N ARG A 958 -8.07 -19.20 -41.81
CA ARG A 958 -7.99 -20.17 -42.91
C ARG A 958 -7.09 -19.68 -44.05
N PRO A 959 -6.64 -20.55 -44.96
CA PRO A 959 -5.94 -20.10 -46.17
C PRO A 959 -6.85 -19.21 -47.03
N GLY A 960 -6.38 -18.02 -47.37
CA GLY A 960 -7.00 -17.12 -48.34
C GLY A 960 -6.76 -17.56 -49.79
N PRO A 961 -7.28 -16.82 -50.77
CA PRO A 961 -7.12 -17.14 -52.19
C PRO A 961 -5.66 -17.24 -52.66
N ASP A 962 -4.73 -16.60 -51.94
CA ASP A 962 -3.29 -16.62 -52.18
C ASP A 962 -2.54 -17.75 -51.43
N GLY A 963 -3.27 -18.64 -50.76
CA GLY A 963 -2.72 -19.74 -49.96
C GLY A 963 -2.11 -19.33 -48.62
N LYS A 964 -2.10 -18.03 -48.30
CA LYS A 964 -1.61 -17.46 -47.02
C LYS A 964 -2.76 -17.27 -46.02
N PRO A 965 -2.51 -17.21 -44.70
CA PRO A 965 -3.61 -17.13 -43.72
C PRO A 965 -4.45 -15.86 -43.90
N ALA A 966 -5.76 -15.97 -43.73
CA ALA A 966 -6.73 -14.88 -43.67
C ALA A 966 -7.55 -15.02 -42.37
N LEU A 967 -7.84 -13.90 -41.71
CA LEU A 967 -8.59 -13.86 -40.46
C LEU A 967 -10.09 -13.75 -40.73
N ARG A 968 -10.92 -14.26 -39.82
CA ARG A 968 -12.37 -14.05 -39.90
C ARG A 968 -12.67 -12.55 -39.80
N ASN A 969 -13.61 -12.05 -40.61
CA ASN A 969 -14.08 -10.67 -40.51
C ASN A 969 -14.42 -10.30 -39.06
N GLY A 970 -13.96 -9.13 -38.63
CA GLY A 970 -14.10 -8.64 -37.26
C GLY A 970 -13.03 -9.08 -36.26
N VAL A 971 -12.00 -9.84 -36.69
CA VAL A 971 -10.81 -10.15 -35.89
C VAL A 971 -9.62 -9.35 -36.41
N ASN A 972 -8.97 -8.54 -35.56
CA ASN A 972 -7.85 -7.69 -35.94
C ASN A 972 -6.65 -7.87 -35.00
N LEU A 973 -5.44 -7.87 -35.57
CA LEU A 973 -4.20 -7.97 -34.82
C LEU A 973 -3.52 -6.60 -34.74
N SER A 974 -3.10 -6.21 -33.53
CA SER A 974 -2.29 -5.02 -33.30
C SER A 974 -1.03 -5.40 -32.56
N LEU A 975 0.10 -4.87 -33.00
CA LEU A 975 1.40 -5.18 -32.44
C LEU A 975 2.15 -3.88 -32.10
N TRP A 976 2.81 -3.85 -30.95
CA TRP A 976 3.71 -2.76 -30.61
C TRP A 976 5.09 -3.27 -30.22
N TYR A 977 6.08 -2.42 -30.45
CA TYR A 977 7.50 -2.67 -30.25
C TYR A 977 8.10 -1.74 -29.18
N SER A 978 9.11 -2.25 -28.50
CA SER A 978 10.01 -1.48 -27.64
C SER A 978 11.45 -2.02 -27.70
N PRO A 979 12.47 -1.14 -27.63
CA PRO A 979 13.87 -1.54 -27.67
C PRO A 979 14.29 -2.37 -26.44
N PRO A 980 15.29 -3.27 -26.57
CA PRO A 980 15.73 -4.15 -25.48
C PRO A 980 16.31 -3.37 -24.29
N ARG A 981 15.91 -3.73 -23.06
CA ARG A 981 16.46 -3.17 -21.81
C ARG A 981 17.45 -4.12 -21.16
N GLY A 982 18.47 -3.55 -20.52
CA GLY A 982 19.22 -4.23 -19.47
C GLY A 982 18.27 -4.64 -18.33
N SER A 983 18.37 -5.90 -17.93
CA SER A 983 17.53 -6.60 -16.94
C SER A 983 17.04 -5.72 -15.77
N ARG A 984 15.74 -5.36 -15.77
CA ARG A 984 14.88 -5.27 -14.56
C ARG A 984 13.40 -4.98 -14.87
N SER A 985 12.55 -5.78 -14.22
CA SER A 985 11.09 -5.70 -14.06
C SER A 985 10.21 -6.10 -15.25
N VAL A 986 9.54 -7.25 -15.11
CA VAL A 986 8.59 -7.85 -16.06
C VAL A 986 7.13 -7.54 -15.68
N LEU A 987 6.90 -6.73 -14.65
CA LEU A 987 5.54 -6.44 -14.18
C LEU A 987 5.15 -5.01 -14.59
N ASN A 988 4.41 -4.94 -15.70
CA ASN A 988 3.70 -3.81 -16.31
C ASN A 988 4.54 -2.65 -16.91
N PRO A 989 4.81 -2.65 -18.24
CA PRO A 989 5.36 -1.49 -18.92
C PRO A 989 4.27 -0.44 -19.20
N VAL A 990 4.24 0.64 -18.42
CA VAL A 990 3.64 1.92 -18.85
C VAL A 990 4.74 2.72 -19.55
N TYR A 991 5.00 2.40 -20.82
CA TYR A 991 5.93 3.16 -21.69
C TYR A 991 5.27 3.41 -23.05
N PRO A 992 5.65 4.46 -23.78
CA PRO A 992 5.18 4.64 -25.15
C PRO A 992 5.72 3.49 -26.02
N LEU A 993 4.83 2.62 -26.47
CA LEU A 993 5.15 1.54 -27.39
C LEU A 993 4.97 2.05 -28.83
N GLU A 994 5.90 1.74 -29.73
CA GLU A 994 5.78 2.08 -31.15
C GLU A 994 4.88 1.05 -31.85
N ALA A 995 3.81 1.50 -32.52
CA ALA A 995 2.96 0.60 -33.31
C ALA A 995 3.76 -0.01 -34.47
N VAL A 996 3.62 -1.31 -34.68
CA VAL A 996 4.22 -2.04 -35.81
C VAL A 996 3.15 -2.18 -36.88
N GLU A 997 3.43 -1.62 -38.06
CA GLU A 997 2.51 -1.72 -39.19
C GLU A 997 2.36 -3.17 -39.68
N PRO A 998 1.12 -3.67 -39.86
CA PRO A 998 0.89 -5.00 -40.41
C PRO A 998 1.29 -5.02 -41.89
N LYS A 999 2.01 -6.05 -42.31
CA LYS A 999 2.35 -6.28 -43.73
C LYS A 999 1.25 -7.04 -44.49
N ARG A 1000 0.24 -7.52 -43.77
CA ARG A 1000 -0.90 -8.26 -44.32
C ARG A 1000 -2.16 -7.88 -43.55
N ASP A 1001 -3.22 -7.64 -44.30
CA ASP A 1001 -4.56 -7.39 -43.78
C ASP A 1001 -5.55 -8.15 -44.69
N ALA A 1002 -5.76 -9.43 -44.39
CA ALA A 1002 -6.53 -10.33 -45.22
C ALA A 1002 -7.62 -10.98 -44.38
N HIS A 1003 -8.87 -10.80 -44.80
CA HIS A 1003 -10.02 -11.34 -44.11
C HIS A 1003 -10.93 -12.20 -44.99
N PHE A 1004 -11.78 -12.99 -44.36
CA PHE A 1004 -12.80 -13.79 -45.02
C PHE A 1004 -14.17 -13.64 -44.34
N ASP A 1005 -15.21 -13.81 -45.15
CA ASP A 1005 -16.59 -13.76 -44.65
C ASP A 1005 -16.92 -14.98 -43.77
N PRO A 1006 -17.60 -14.75 -42.64
CA PRO A 1006 -17.92 -15.79 -41.68
C PRO A 1006 -18.78 -16.93 -42.29
N GLY A 1007 -18.32 -18.17 -42.17
CA GLY A 1007 -19.13 -19.36 -42.50
C GLY A 1007 -20.13 -19.77 -41.39
N GLU A 1008 -20.97 -20.78 -41.67
CA GLU A 1008 -22.01 -21.30 -40.75
C GLU A 1008 -21.49 -22.25 -39.64
N GLY A 1009 -20.20 -22.62 -39.68
CA GLY A 1009 -19.59 -23.53 -38.72
C GLY A 1009 -19.62 -22.98 -37.30
N THR A 1010 -20.35 -23.66 -36.40
CA THR A 1010 -20.46 -23.29 -34.99
C THR A 1010 -20.28 -24.52 -34.10
N ARG A 1011 -19.82 -24.27 -32.86
CA ARG A 1011 -19.76 -25.25 -31.78
C ARG A 1011 -20.48 -24.72 -30.56
N THR A 1012 -21.10 -25.62 -29.80
CA THR A 1012 -21.65 -25.27 -28.49
C THR A 1012 -20.59 -25.55 -27.43
N LEU A 1013 -20.28 -24.56 -26.61
CA LEU A 1013 -19.39 -24.67 -25.47
C LEU A 1013 -20.21 -24.82 -24.20
N ALA A 1014 -19.94 -25.87 -23.42
CA ALA A 1014 -20.40 -25.95 -22.05
C ALA A 1014 -19.78 -24.82 -21.20
N PRO A 1015 -20.36 -24.47 -20.04
CA PRO A 1015 -19.73 -23.50 -19.14
C PRO A 1015 -18.31 -23.91 -18.78
N LEU A 1016 -17.40 -22.93 -18.75
CA LEU A 1016 -15.97 -23.12 -18.51
C LEU A 1016 -15.23 -23.91 -19.60
N GLU A 1017 -15.93 -24.44 -20.60
CA GLU A 1017 -15.30 -25.10 -21.73
C GLU A 1017 -14.45 -24.09 -22.50
N THR A 1018 -13.24 -24.54 -22.81
CA THR A 1018 -12.23 -23.80 -23.53
C THR A 1018 -11.87 -24.57 -24.77
N PHE A 1019 -11.58 -23.87 -25.87
CA PHE A 1019 -10.97 -24.48 -27.03
C PHE A 1019 -10.00 -23.53 -27.73
N GLU A 1020 -9.02 -24.11 -28.44
CA GLU A 1020 -8.13 -23.36 -29.32
C GLU A 1020 -8.91 -22.93 -30.57
N ALA A 1021 -9.18 -21.64 -30.68
CA ALA A 1021 -9.95 -21.03 -31.75
C ALA A 1021 -9.12 -20.78 -33.01
N MET A 1022 -7.85 -20.41 -32.84
CA MET A 1022 -6.89 -20.30 -33.94
C MET A 1022 -5.46 -20.43 -33.45
N ARG A 1023 -4.58 -20.86 -34.37
CA ARG A 1023 -3.13 -20.81 -34.23
C ARG A 1023 -2.53 -20.23 -35.48
N PHE A 1024 -1.65 -19.24 -35.33
CA PHE A 1024 -1.05 -18.54 -36.46
C PHE A 1024 0.39 -18.12 -36.13
N ASP A 1025 1.21 -17.96 -37.16
CA ASP A 1025 2.56 -17.39 -37.04
C ASP A 1025 2.47 -15.87 -37.18
N LEU A 1026 3.00 -15.13 -36.22
CA LEU A 1026 3.02 -13.67 -36.29
C LEU A 1026 3.87 -13.13 -37.44
N ASN A 1027 4.83 -13.91 -37.94
CA ASN A 1027 5.61 -13.53 -39.12
C ASN A 1027 4.79 -13.50 -40.41
N ASP A 1028 3.57 -14.05 -40.44
CA ASP A 1028 2.68 -13.88 -41.60
C ASP A 1028 2.05 -12.48 -41.65
N TRP A 1029 1.98 -11.80 -40.50
CA TRP A 1029 1.23 -10.55 -40.30
C TRP A 1029 2.12 -9.34 -40.07
N PHE A 1030 3.28 -9.50 -39.43
CA PHE A 1030 4.20 -8.42 -39.07
C PHE A 1030 5.64 -8.72 -39.51
N ASP A 1031 6.49 -7.68 -39.54
CA ASP A 1031 7.94 -7.83 -39.65
C ASP A 1031 8.58 -7.86 -38.26
N LEU A 1032 9.10 -9.03 -37.87
CA LEU A 1032 9.69 -9.30 -36.55
C LEU A 1032 11.21 -9.47 -36.63
N THR A 1033 11.86 -8.81 -37.57
CA THR A 1033 13.32 -8.86 -37.71
C THR A 1033 14.05 -7.97 -36.70
N LYS A 1034 13.39 -6.95 -36.13
CA LYS A 1034 14.00 -6.01 -35.19
C LYS A 1034 14.14 -6.61 -33.78
N PRO A 1035 15.33 -6.64 -33.17
CA PRO A 1035 15.48 -7.09 -31.79
C PRO A 1035 14.80 -6.15 -30.77
N GLY A 1036 14.13 -6.72 -29.77
CA GLY A 1036 13.43 -5.99 -28.70
C GLY A 1036 12.25 -6.75 -28.11
N ALA A 1037 11.44 -6.06 -27.31
CA ALA A 1037 10.24 -6.60 -26.71
C ALA A 1037 8.99 -6.17 -27.48
N TYR A 1038 8.09 -7.12 -27.70
CA TYR A 1038 6.86 -6.96 -28.46
C TYR A 1038 5.64 -7.27 -27.59
N ARG A 1039 4.56 -6.54 -27.85
CA ARG A 1039 3.23 -6.73 -27.24
C ARG A 1039 2.22 -6.94 -28.35
N LEU A 1040 1.59 -8.11 -28.38
CA LEU A 1040 0.47 -8.42 -29.27
C LEU A 1040 -0.86 -8.21 -28.54
N HIS A 1041 -1.81 -7.65 -29.26
CA HIS A 1041 -3.19 -7.46 -28.84
C HIS A 1041 -4.13 -7.89 -29.97
N VAL A 1042 -5.23 -8.56 -29.64
CA VAL A 1042 -6.25 -8.95 -30.63
C VAL A 1042 -7.57 -8.28 -30.30
N THR A 1043 -8.16 -7.62 -31.29
CA THR A 1043 -9.44 -6.91 -31.15
C THR A 1043 -10.54 -7.65 -31.90
N PHE A 1044 -11.72 -7.70 -31.28
CA PHE A 1044 -12.91 -8.34 -31.82
C PHE A 1044 -14.02 -7.30 -31.98
N THR A 1045 -14.63 -7.26 -33.17
CA THR A 1045 -15.86 -6.50 -33.45
C THR A 1045 -17.08 -7.42 -33.44
N ALA A 1046 -18.28 -6.87 -33.59
CA ALA A 1046 -19.51 -7.64 -33.68
C ALA A 1046 -19.47 -8.72 -34.79
N ASP A 1047 -18.80 -8.45 -35.92
CA ASP A 1047 -18.72 -9.36 -37.07
C ASP A 1047 -17.90 -10.63 -36.80
N SER A 1048 -17.09 -10.62 -35.73
CA SER A 1048 -16.33 -11.80 -35.29
C SER A 1048 -17.23 -12.98 -34.91
N GLY A 1049 -18.46 -12.71 -34.47
CA GLY A 1049 -19.42 -13.71 -33.98
C GLY A 1049 -19.16 -14.20 -32.56
N ILE A 1050 -18.21 -13.62 -31.82
CA ILE A 1050 -17.94 -13.94 -30.40
C ILE A 1050 -18.10 -12.76 -29.44
N GLY A 1051 -18.46 -11.59 -29.98
CA GLY A 1051 -18.68 -10.38 -29.20
C GLY A 1051 -17.58 -9.34 -29.36
N GLU A 1052 -17.94 -8.08 -29.08
CA GLU A 1052 -16.97 -6.98 -29.11
C GLU A 1052 -16.07 -7.00 -27.88
N GLY A 1053 -14.77 -6.77 -28.08
CA GLY A 1053 -13.83 -6.67 -26.99
C GLY A 1053 -12.40 -6.90 -27.46
N VAL A 1054 -11.54 -7.25 -26.53
CA VAL A 1054 -10.11 -7.46 -26.78
C VAL A 1054 -9.64 -8.71 -26.05
N SER A 1055 -8.57 -9.35 -26.54
CA SER A 1055 -7.84 -10.39 -25.83
C SER A 1055 -6.92 -9.80 -24.77
N ASN A 1056 -6.35 -10.65 -23.90
CA ASN A 1056 -5.19 -10.23 -23.10
C ASN A 1056 -4.02 -9.87 -24.01
N ASP A 1057 -3.03 -9.20 -23.43
CA ASP A 1057 -1.78 -8.94 -24.10
C ASP A 1057 -0.86 -10.16 -24.05
N ALA A 1058 -0.26 -10.50 -25.18
CA ALA A 1058 0.80 -11.50 -25.27
C ALA A 1058 2.16 -10.80 -25.44
N PHE A 1059 3.07 -11.04 -24.51
CA PHE A 1059 4.41 -10.45 -24.50
C PHE A 1059 5.49 -11.45 -24.92
N PHE A 1060 6.43 -11.02 -25.74
CA PHE A 1060 7.59 -11.83 -26.16
C PHE A 1060 8.78 -10.96 -26.54
N GLN A 1061 9.97 -11.54 -26.53
CA GLN A 1061 11.22 -10.90 -26.93
C GLN A 1061 11.76 -11.53 -28.20
N VAL A 1062 12.33 -10.70 -29.07
CA VAL A 1062 13.08 -11.13 -30.25
C VAL A 1062 14.52 -10.64 -30.10
N GLY A 1063 15.51 -11.54 -30.11
CA GLY A 1063 16.93 -11.22 -29.92
C GLY A 1063 17.35 -10.80 -28.48
N GLY A 1064 18.67 -10.86 -28.21
CA GLY A 1064 19.32 -10.48 -26.94
C GLY A 1064 20.24 -11.58 -26.36
N ASP A 1065 21.44 -11.21 -25.91
CA ASP A 1065 22.42 -12.12 -25.27
C ASP A 1065 21.87 -12.69 -23.94
N GLU A 1066 22.22 -13.95 -23.63
CA GLU A 1066 21.68 -14.74 -22.49
C GLU A 1066 21.60 -13.98 -21.16
#